data_AF-A0AAU5GFX7-F1
#
_entry.id   AF-A0AAU5GFX7-F1
#
_cell.length_a   1.000
_cell.length_b   1.000
_cell.length_c   1.000
_cell.angle_alpha   90.00
_cell.angle_beta   90.00
_cell.angle_gamma   90.00
#
_symmetry.space_group_name_H-M   'P 1'
#
loop_
_entity.id
_entity.type
_entity.pdbx_description
1 polymer ?
#
loop_
_entity_poly.entity_id
_entity_poly.type
_entity_poly.pdbx_seq_one_letter_code
_entity_poly.pdbx_strand_id
1 'polypeptide(L)'
;MVKVRLETSREHVAELARLRDPVGAVEELIWNSVDADAGYVVVTLERNDLGGVDRVRVQDDGSGMSAEHCEEYFRPIGASWKKRSQGSPVKKRALHGKNGRGRVRAFALGTQVRWTSVSDAFGGRQQLVIEADRRSMDEFDIGDPEPTDDPTGTLFEAFGGDEQLNLLADERARSSLTTAFATYLEKYPDVRIEYDGQDLDPAAEQSHVRDYVLPSPADWGGDPARLKVVEWRRSVTRALFLCDGEGMSRAQLKPGIQAPGFEFTAHLSWSGFDDVDSEDLAFTEWASHGPLAEVLAAARDQLKAHFRARVDERRREQVAEWRREGIYPYADNAASEKERAERETFDAVATTVFRHLPRSQGTRRTTFALLRSVLAHEPSDVLRIADDLFSLSKQERDELNRLLRRTTLSALIKASTAAANRIDFLAALEHLVFTPEAKRRVTERDELHRILDDQCWVFGEEYALHVSDRSLNVVLAEHCRLLGRDAPAPEPVLREDGRRGRVDLMLSRAARHRKGERHHLVVELKRPSVVLGVTEFGQINSYAEAVMSDDRFCEPAVTWDFWLVGNAMDRTLRQMAHQMDRVPGCAVSNPRFRIMVKTWGEIIEDCQERLRFHSAQLEYQSSTEHAMDYLVRNHGEAVAELVADGTVPSPRSVGVADVTQ
;
A
#
# COMPACT_ATOMS: atom_id res chain seq x y z
N MET A 1 26.10 -1.90 -56.39
CA MET A 1 25.30 -1.44 -55.23
C MET A 1 23.93 -0.94 -55.71
N VAL A 2 22.85 -1.57 -55.25
CA VAL A 2 21.46 -1.30 -55.61
C VAL A 2 20.71 -0.73 -54.41
N LYS A 3 20.00 0.39 -54.59
CA LYS A 3 19.13 0.96 -53.57
C LYS A 3 17.73 0.36 -53.66
N VAL A 4 17.29 -0.27 -52.58
CA VAL A 4 15.93 -0.82 -52.44
C VAL A 4 15.14 0.05 -51.47
N ARG A 5 13.94 0.47 -51.89
CA ARG A 5 13.03 1.28 -51.07
C ARG A 5 11.81 0.47 -50.64
N LEU A 6 11.40 0.62 -49.39
CA LEU A 6 10.22 -0.02 -48.83
C LEU A 6 8.93 0.56 -49.43
N GLU A 7 7.97 -0.31 -49.76
CA GLU A 7 6.65 0.06 -50.27
C GLU A 7 5.67 0.49 -49.14
N THR A 8 6.06 1.43 -48.28
CA THR A 8 5.16 2.01 -47.25
C THR A 8 5.55 3.45 -46.87
N SER A 9 4.72 4.15 -46.10
CA SER A 9 5.04 5.50 -45.62
C SER A 9 6.12 5.48 -44.54
N ARG A 10 7.01 6.46 -44.55
CA ARG A 10 8.10 6.59 -43.57
C ARG A 10 7.60 6.65 -42.11
N GLU A 11 6.43 7.24 -41.89
CA GLU A 11 5.77 7.31 -40.58
C GLU A 11 5.39 5.91 -40.08
N HIS A 12 4.86 5.05 -40.95
CA HIS A 12 4.53 3.68 -40.62
C HIS A 12 5.79 2.83 -40.36
N VAL A 13 6.87 3.06 -41.11
CA VAL A 13 8.19 2.44 -40.86
C VAL A 13 8.70 2.80 -39.46
N ALA A 14 8.56 4.06 -39.03
CA ALA A 14 8.97 4.51 -37.71
C ALA A 14 8.20 3.84 -36.56
N GLU A 15 6.90 3.64 -36.74
CA GLU A 15 6.06 2.93 -35.77
C GLU A 15 6.44 1.44 -35.66
N LEU A 16 6.67 0.79 -36.81
CA LEU A 16 7.08 -0.61 -36.89
C LEU A 16 8.47 -0.87 -36.29
N ALA A 17 9.38 0.11 -36.39
CA ALA A 17 10.74 0.00 -35.88
C ALA A 17 10.81 -0.16 -34.35
N ARG A 18 9.79 0.33 -33.62
CA ARG A 18 9.74 0.32 -32.15
C ARG A 18 11.09 0.71 -31.53
N LEU A 19 11.61 1.89 -31.89
CA LEU A 19 12.97 2.35 -31.55
C LEU A 19 13.35 2.32 -30.05
N ARG A 20 12.38 2.14 -29.15
CA ARG A 20 12.59 2.04 -27.69
C ARG A 20 12.60 0.60 -27.15
N ASP A 21 12.59 -0.40 -28.02
CA ASP A 21 12.51 -1.82 -27.68
C ASP A 21 13.69 -2.61 -28.26
N PRO A 22 14.93 -2.40 -27.74
CA PRO A 22 16.12 -3.09 -28.24
C PRO A 22 16.07 -4.60 -27.98
N VAL A 23 15.46 -5.05 -26.88
CA VAL A 23 15.30 -6.49 -26.58
C VAL A 23 14.42 -7.16 -27.64
N GLY A 24 13.28 -6.54 -27.98
CA GLY A 24 12.40 -7.02 -29.04
C GLY A 24 13.02 -6.96 -30.44
N ALA A 25 14.05 -6.15 -30.67
CA ALA A 25 14.80 -6.15 -31.92
C ALA A 25 15.81 -7.31 -32.00
N VAL A 26 16.51 -7.61 -30.90
CA VAL A 26 17.37 -8.81 -30.81
C VAL A 26 16.54 -10.08 -30.96
N GLU A 27 15.39 -10.17 -30.29
CA GLU A 27 14.47 -11.30 -30.40
C GLU A 27 14.11 -11.58 -31.87
N GLU A 28 13.77 -10.55 -32.64
CA GLU A 28 13.39 -10.71 -34.05
C GLU A 28 14.56 -11.09 -34.95
N LEU A 29 15.78 -10.64 -34.65
CA LEU A 29 16.98 -11.06 -35.37
C LEU A 29 17.28 -12.53 -35.12
N ILE A 30 17.19 -13.00 -33.86
CA ILE A 30 17.37 -14.42 -33.53
C ILE A 30 16.30 -15.28 -34.23
N TRP A 31 15.04 -14.83 -34.26
CA TRP A 31 13.98 -15.52 -35.01
C TRP A 31 14.32 -15.64 -36.50
N ASN A 32 14.82 -14.57 -37.12
CA ASN A 32 15.24 -14.61 -38.53
C ASN A 32 16.39 -15.58 -38.77
N SER A 33 17.34 -15.67 -37.84
CA SER A 33 18.45 -16.63 -37.92
C SER A 33 17.95 -18.08 -37.89
N VAL A 34 17.09 -18.44 -36.93
CA VAL A 34 16.59 -19.83 -36.82
C VAL A 34 15.64 -20.20 -37.97
N ASP A 35 14.92 -19.21 -38.53
CA ASP A 35 14.09 -19.37 -39.73
C ASP A 35 14.93 -19.61 -41.00
N ALA A 36 16.20 -19.17 -40.99
CA ALA A 36 17.20 -19.45 -42.00
C ALA A 36 18.01 -20.73 -41.72
N ASP A 37 17.43 -21.68 -40.96
CA ASP A 37 18.03 -22.98 -40.61
C ASP A 37 19.25 -22.96 -39.68
N ALA A 38 19.57 -21.81 -39.05
CA ALA A 38 20.68 -21.72 -38.12
C ALA A 38 20.59 -22.79 -37.01
N GLY A 39 21.68 -23.51 -36.79
CA GLY A 39 21.87 -24.38 -35.62
C GLY A 39 22.48 -23.62 -34.45
N TYR A 40 23.22 -22.55 -34.72
CA TYR A 40 23.89 -21.75 -33.70
C TYR A 40 23.73 -20.26 -33.99
N VAL A 41 23.23 -19.53 -32.98
CA VAL A 41 23.07 -18.07 -33.03
C VAL A 41 23.83 -17.46 -31.85
N VAL A 42 24.66 -16.45 -32.12
CA VAL A 42 25.47 -15.76 -31.12
C VAL A 42 25.14 -14.27 -31.12
N VAL A 43 24.69 -13.78 -29.97
CA VAL A 43 24.48 -12.35 -29.72
C VAL A 43 25.63 -11.83 -28.86
N THR A 44 26.36 -10.84 -29.35
CA THR A 44 27.49 -10.21 -28.64
C THR A 44 27.22 -8.74 -28.36
N LEU A 45 27.45 -8.31 -27.12
CA LEU A 45 27.33 -6.91 -26.69
C LEU A 45 28.73 -6.31 -26.50
N GLU A 46 29.15 -5.45 -27.42
CA GLU A 46 30.42 -4.73 -27.32
C GLU A 46 30.24 -3.50 -26.44
N ARG A 47 31.08 -3.36 -25.42
CA ARG A 47 31.00 -2.29 -24.42
C ARG A 47 32.10 -1.25 -24.64
N ASN A 48 31.78 0.02 -24.40
CA ASN A 48 32.77 1.11 -24.40
C ASN A 48 33.57 1.17 -23.08
N ASP A 49 34.54 2.08 -23.00
CA ASP A 49 35.40 2.28 -21.82
C ASP A 49 34.64 2.60 -20.53
N LEU A 50 33.40 3.09 -20.62
CA LEU A 50 32.52 3.40 -19.49
C LEU A 50 31.60 2.21 -19.11
N GLY A 51 31.73 1.07 -19.79
CA GLY A 51 30.95 -0.14 -19.54
C GLY A 51 29.55 -0.15 -20.16
N GLY A 52 29.19 0.88 -20.92
CA GLY A 52 27.92 0.94 -21.65
C GLY A 52 27.98 0.16 -22.97
N VAL A 53 26.86 -0.41 -23.41
CA VAL A 53 26.77 -1.14 -24.68
C VAL A 53 26.86 -0.14 -25.84
N ASP A 54 27.88 -0.29 -26.68
CA ASP A 54 28.17 0.58 -27.83
C ASP A 54 27.74 -0.05 -29.17
N ARG A 55 27.90 -1.38 -29.29
CA ARG A 55 27.57 -2.13 -30.50
C ARG A 55 26.97 -3.49 -30.18
N VAL A 56 25.98 -3.87 -30.98
CA VAL A 56 25.32 -5.18 -30.91
C VAL A 56 25.64 -5.96 -32.17
N ARG A 57 26.05 -7.21 -32.01
CA ARG A 57 26.26 -8.14 -33.12
C ARG A 57 25.38 -9.37 -32.95
N VAL A 58 24.72 -9.81 -34.01
CA VAL A 58 23.97 -11.07 -34.05
C VAL A 58 24.51 -11.90 -35.20
N GLN A 59 25.11 -13.05 -34.91
CA GLN A 59 25.72 -13.93 -35.89
C GLN A 59 25.00 -15.27 -35.90
N ASP A 60 24.76 -15.82 -37.09
CA ASP A 60 24.21 -17.16 -37.26
C ASP A 60 24.96 -17.99 -38.32
N ASP A 61 24.80 -19.30 -38.25
CA ASP A 61 25.33 -20.30 -39.19
C ASP A 61 24.27 -20.82 -40.17
N GLY A 62 23.24 -20.00 -40.45
CA GLY A 62 22.14 -20.36 -41.33
C GLY A 62 22.52 -20.39 -42.81
N SER A 63 21.51 -20.41 -43.67
CA SER A 63 21.67 -20.46 -45.13
C SER A 63 22.19 -19.16 -45.76
N GLY A 64 22.16 -18.05 -45.01
CA GLY A 64 22.44 -16.72 -45.52
C GLY A 64 21.40 -16.21 -46.53
N MET A 65 21.72 -15.07 -47.17
CA MET A 65 20.89 -14.37 -48.14
C MET A 65 21.65 -14.14 -49.45
N SER A 66 21.07 -14.59 -50.57
CA SER A 66 21.59 -14.31 -51.91
C SER A 66 21.08 -12.97 -52.43
N ALA A 67 21.82 -12.34 -53.36
CA ALA A 67 21.43 -11.06 -53.96
C ALA A 67 20.04 -11.11 -54.63
N GLU A 68 19.69 -12.24 -55.24
CA GLU A 68 18.39 -12.49 -55.88
C GLU A 68 17.24 -12.46 -54.86
N HIS A 69 17.44 -13.05 -53.68
CA HIS A 69 16.46 -13.06 -52.61
C HIS A 69 16.38 -11.73 -51.86
N CYS A 70 17.45 -10.93 -51.83
CA CYS A 70 17.45 -9.67 -51.10
C CYS A 70 16.47 -8.63 -51.65
N GLU A 71 16.28 -8.54 -52.96
CA GLU A 71 15.23 -7.66 -53.50
C GLU A 71 13.84 -8.10 -53.02
N GLU A 72 13.56 -9.40 -52.96
CA GLU A 72 12.28 -9.93 -52.45
C GLU A 72 12.13 -9.74 -50.93
N TYR A 73 13.22 -9.87 -50.17
CA TYR A 73 13.21 -9.78 -48.71
C TYR A 73 13.16 -8.33 -48.20
N PHE A 74 13.66 -7.36 -48.96
CA PHE A 74 13.79 -5.96 -48.53
C PHE A 74 12.83 -4.98 -49.20
N ARG A 75 12.09 -5.36 -50.26
CA ARG A 75 11.20 -4.44 -51.01
C ARG A 75 9.75 -4.35 -50.47
N PRO A 76 8.95 -5.43 -50.37
CA PRO A 76 7.56 -5.35 -49.88
C PRO A 76 7.44 -5.35 -48.34
N ILE A 77 6.60 -4.48 -47.77
CA ILE A 77 6.17 -4.53 -46.35
C ILE A 77 4.83 -5.27 -46.27
N GLY A 78 4.73 -6.28 -45.41
CA GLY A 78 3.49 -7.09 -45.23
C GLY A 78 3.40 -8.38 -46.08
N ALA A 79 4.37 -8.60 -46.97
CA ALA A 79 4.55 -9.87 -47.68
C ALA A 79 5.87 -10.50 -47.23
N SER A 80 5.79 -11.60 -46.48
CA SER A 80 6.94 -12.45 -46.17
C SER A 80 6.94 -13.65 -47.11
N TRP A 81 8.11 -14.03 -47.63
CA TRP A 81 8.30 -15.31 -48.34
C TRP A 81 7.76 -16.50 -47.51
N LYS A 82 7.78 -16.37 -46.17
CA LYS A 82 7.27 -17.35 -45.21
C LYS A 82 5.76 -17.61 -45.34
N LYS A 83 4.97 -16.74 -45.99
CA LYS A 83 3.54 -17.00 -46.26
C LYS A 83 3.31 -18.16 -47.25
N ARG A 84 4.31 -18.51 -48.06
CA ARG A 84 4.20 -19.57 -49.09
C ARG A 84 5.01 -20.84 -48.75
N SER A 85 5.76 -20.84 -47.65
CA SER A 85 6.61 -21.96 -47.22
C SER A 85 5.99 -22.73 -46.06
N GLN A 86 6.10 -24.07 -46.08
CA GLN A 86 5.64 -24.93 -44.97
C GLN A 86 6.68 -25.11 -43.84
N GLY A 87 7.86 -24.48 -43.95
CA GLY A 87 8.93 -24.56 -42.97
C GLY A 87 10.22 -23.90 -43.49
N SER A 88 11.26 -23.91 -42.67
CA SER A 88 12.59 -23.41 -43.03
C SER A 88 13.15 -24.07 -44.30
N PRO A 89 14.04 -23.40 -45.06
CA PRO A 89 14.41 -23.82 -46.41
C PRO A 89 14.85 -25.29 -46.52
N VAL A 90 15.71 -25.75 -45.61
CA VAL A 90 16.39 -27.04 -45.60
C VAL A 90 15.82 -27.96 -44.52
N LYS A 91 15.85 -27.55 -43.24
CA LYS A 91 15.52 -28.46 -42.11
C LYS A 91 14.02 -28.56 -41.85
N LYS A 92 13.19 -27.80 -42.57
CA LYS A 92 11.72 -27.78 -42.45
C LYS A 92 11.25 -27.54 -41.01
N ARG A 93 12.01 -26.75 -40.25
CA ARG A 93 11.59 -26.27 -38.93
C ARG A 93 10.43 -25.28 -39.10
N ALA A 94 9.59 -25.17 -38.09
CA ALA A 94 8.47 -24.23 -38.14
C ALA A 94 8.98 -22.79 -38.11
N LEU A 95 8.40 -21.96 -38.98
CA LEU A 95 8.83 -20.57 -39.22
C LEU A 95 8.14 -19.59 -38.26
N HIS A 96 8.90 -18.61 -37.77
CA HIS A 96 8.38 -17.50 -36.98
C HIS A 96 8.08 -16.24 -37.81
N GLY A 97 6.96 -15.56 -37.53
CA GLY A 97 6.63 -14.23 -38.06
C GLY A 97 6.37 -14.16 -39.58
N LYS A 98 5.09 -14.06 -40.00
CA LYS A 98 4.67 -13.98 -41.42
C LYS A 98 4.56 -12.56 -42.00
N ASN A 99 4.93 -11.52 -41.25
CA ASN A 99 4.57 -10.13 -41.57
C ASN A 99 5.69 -9.28 -42.19
N GLY A 100 6.93 -9.79 -42.29
CA GLY A 100 8.04 -9.06 -42.93
C GLY A 100 8.44 -7.75 -42.23
N ARG A 101 8.17 -7.63 -40.93
CA ARG A 101 8.40 -6.41 -40.12
C ARG A 101 9.76 -6.39 -39.41
N GLY A 102 10.40 -7.54 -39.23
CA GLY A 102 11.60 -7.71 -38.39
C GLY A 102 12.82 -6.89 -38.81
N ARG A 103 13.04 -6.68 -40.12
CA ARG A 103 14.20 -5.93 -40.64
C ARG A 103 14.24 -4.45 -40.22
N VAL A 104 13.07 -3.85 -40.00
CA VAL A 104 12.95 -2.44 -39.56
C VAL A 104 13.20 -2.31 -38.05
N ARG A 105 12.94 -3.37 -37.27
CA ARG A 105 13.24 -3.37 -35.82
C ARG A 105 14.73 -3.28 -35.53
N ALA A 106 15.59 -3.69 -36.46
CA ALA A 106 17.04 -3.54 -36.36
C ALA A 106 17.47 -2.10 -36.04
N PHE A 107 16.72 -1.09 -36.47
CA PHE A 107 17.02 0.31 -36.16
C PHE A 107 16.85 0.67 -34.67
N ALA A 108 16.21 -0.16 -33.84
CA ALA A 108 16.23 0.00 -32.39
C ALA A 108 17.63 -0.27 -31.78
N LEU A 109 18.53 -0.92 -32.54
CA LEU A 109 19.85 -1.32 -32.06
C LEU A 109 20.98 -0.33 -32.44
N GLY A 110 20.75 0.57 -33.40
CA GLY A 110 21.75 1.53 -33.83
C GLY A 110 21.26 2.52 -34.88
N THR A 111 22.00 3.61 -35.07
CA THR A 111 21.73 4.59 -36.14
C THR A 111 22.11 4.08 -37.52
N GLN A 112 23.12 3.21 -37.60
CA GLN A 112 23.53 2.55 -38.82
C GLN A 112 23.54 1.05 -38.59
N VAL A 113 23.02 0.29 -39.54
CA VAL A 113 22.95 -1.17 -39.45
C VAL A 113 23.58 -1.80 -40.69
N ARG A 114 24.22 -2.95 -40.50
CA ARG A 114 24.85 -3.72 -41.57
C ARG A 114 24.51 -5.19 -41.42
N TRP A 115 24.16 -5.84 -42.52
CA TRP A 115 24.14 -7.30 -42.65
C TRP A 115 25.28 -7.71 -43.58
N THR A 116 26.10 -8.65 -43.14
CA THR A 116 27.07 -9.36 -43.98
C THR A 116 26.61 -10.80 -44.04
N SER A 117 26.15 -11.26 -45.20
CA SER A 117 25.53 -12.58 -45.34
C SER A 117 26.27 -13.39 -46.39
N VAL A 118 26.51 -14.68 -46.09
CA VAL A 118 27.15 -15.63 -46.99
C VAL A 118 26.15 -16.74 -47.32
N SER A 119 25.90 -16.94 -48.62
CA SER A 119 24.97 -17.97 -49.10
C SER A 119 25.58 -18.78 -50.24
N ASP A 120 25.08 -20.01 -50.43
CA ASP A 120 25.44 -20.81 -51.59
C ASP A 120 24.81 -20.24 -52.87
N ALA A 121 25.63 -20.07 -53.90
CA ALA A 121 25.20 -19.62 -55.23
C ALA A 121 25.78 -20.53 -56.33
N PHE A 122 25.29 -20.35 -57.56
CA PHE A 122 25.83 -21.07 -58.71
C PHE A 122 27.28 -20.64 -58.98
N GLY A 123 28.23 -21.53 -58.68
CA GLY A 123 29.67 -21.27 -58.84
C GLY A 123 30.47 -21.12 -57.54
N GLY A 124 29.85 -21.26 -56.37
CA GLY A 124 30.50 -21.21 -55.06
C GLY A 124 29.75 -20.32 -54.07
N ARG A 125 30.33 -20.16 -52.87
CA ARG A 125 29.77 -19.27 -51.85
C ARG A 125 30.02 -17.82 -52.22
N GLN A 126 29.02 -16.98 -51.95
CA GLN A 126 29.08 -15.54 -52.19
C GLN A 126 28.71 -14.78 -50.93
N GLN A 127 29.44 -13.70 -50.69
CA GLN A 127 29.18 -12.73 -49.64
C GLN A 127 28.41 -11.54 -50.20
N LEU A 128 27.43 -11.08 -49.45
CA LEU A 128 26.64 -9.90 -49.72
C LEU A 128 26.64 -8.98 -48.50
N VAL A 129 26.82 -7.68 -48.73
CA VAL A 129 26.73 -6.65 -47.70
C VAL A 129 25.50 -5.78 -47.95
N ILE A 130 24.69 -5.58 -46.91
CA ILE A 130 23.50 -4.73 -46.93
C ILE A 130 23.65 -3.70 -45.83
N GLU A 131 23.51 -2.42 -46.17
CA GLU A 131 23.64 -1.31 -45.22
C GLU A 131 22.37 -0.46 -45.20
N ALA A 132 22.04 0.10 -44.03
CA ALA A 132 20.95 1.07 -43.92
C ALA A 132 21.20 2.08 -42.78
N ASP A 133 20.65 3.28 -42.94
CA ASP A 133 20.76 4.39 -41.98
C ASP A 133 19.37 4.76 -41.43
N ARG A 134 19.29 5.01 -40.12
CA ARG A 134 18.05 5.39 -39.42
C ARG A 134 17.43 6.69 -39.94
N ARG A 135 18.22 7.57 -40.58
CA ARG A 135 17.73 8.78 -41.25
C ARG A 135 16.98 8.47 -42.56
N SER A 136 17.14 7.27 -43.08
CA SER A 136 16.48 6.76 -44.29
C SER A 136 16.02 5.32 -44.07
N MET A 137 15.23 5.08 -43.02
CA MET A 137 14.75 3.74 -42.62
C MET A 137 13.95 2.99 -43.69
N ASP A 138 13.48 3.69 -44.72
CA ASP A 138 12.80 3.15 -45.88
C ASP A 138 13.75 2.77 -47.02
N GLU A 139 15.05 3.01 -46.93
CA GLU A 139 16.07 2.69 -47.95
C GLU A 139 17.11 1.70 -47.43
N PHE A 140 17.46 0.71 -48.26
CA PHE A 140 18.53 -0.26 -48.02
C PHE A 140 19.50 -0.26 -49.20
N ASP A 141 20.80 -0.15 -48.89
CA ASP A 141 21.90 -0.22 -49.85
C ASP A 141 22.41 -1.66 -49.93
N ILE A 142 22.12 -2.35 -51.04
CA ILE A 142 22.53 -3.74 -51.28
C ILE A 142 23.80 -3.72 -52.13
N GLY A 143 24.91 -4.25 -51.61
CA GLY A 143 26.18 -4.40 -52.33
C GLY A 143 26.09 -5.39 -53.49
N ASP A 144 27.14 -5.45 -54.31
CA ASP A 144 27.24 -6.50 -55.33
C ASP A 144 27.82 -7.77 -54.68
N PRO A 145 27.34 -8.99 -55.03
CA PRO A 145 27.83 -10.22 -54.41
C PRO A 145 29.29 -10.50 -54.80
N GLU A 146 30.11 -10.83 -53.81
CA GLU A 146 31.54 -11.14 -53.97
C GLU A 146 31.83 -12.61 -53.64
N PRO A 147 32.66 -13.33 -54.41
CA PRO A 147 33.06 -14.70 -54.06
C PRO A 147 33.77 -14.77 -52.70
N THR A 148 33.45 -15.77 -51.88
CA THR A 148 34.09 -15.99 -50.58
C THR A 148 34.26 -17.49 -50.25
N ASP A 149 35.22 -17.81 -49.40
CA ASP A 149 35.42 -19.14 -48.81
C ASP A 149 34.81 -19.27 -47.39
N ASP A 150 34.25 -18.18 -46.85
CA ASP A 150 33.63 -18.13 -45.53
C ASP A 150 32.37 -19.01 -45.45
N PRO A 151 32.07 -19.62 -44.30
CA PRO A 151 30.86 -20.46 -44.10
C PRO A 151 29.57 -19.68 -44.34
N THR A 152 28.50 -20.39 -44.70
CA THR A 152 27.17 -19.77 -44.83
C THR A 152 26.69 -19.24 -43.49
N GLY A 153 25.89 -18.18 -43.54
CA GLY A 153 25.34 -17.54 -42.35
C GLY A 153 25.14 -16.05 -42.54
N THR A 154 24.71 -15.37 -41.49
CA THR A 154 24.55 -13.92 -41.48
C THR A 154 25.15 -13.31 -40.23
N LEU A 155 25.90 -12.23 -40.41
CA LEU A 155 26.35 -11.34 -39.35
C LEU A 155 25.60 -10.00 -39.48
N PHE A 156 24.79 -9.70 -38.47
CA PHE A 156 24.20 -8.39 -38.28
C PHE A 156 25.03 -7.55 -37.31
N GLU A 157 25.20 -6.27 -37.61
CA GLU A 157 25.93 -5.30 -36.80
C GLU A 157 25.18 -3.98 -36.73
N ALA A 158 25.02 -3.45 -35.51
CA ALA A 158 24.42 -2.14 -35.28
C ALA A 158 25.46 -1.16 -34.70
N PHE A 159 25.56 0.02 -35.31
CA PHE A 159 26.51 1.09 -34.98
C PHE A 159 25.79 2.35 -34.51
N GLY A 160 26.47 3.15 -33.68
CA GLY A 160 25.91 4.38 -33.13
C GLY A 160 24.77 4.09 -32.16
N GLY A 161 25.01 3.15 -31.25
CA GLY A 161 24.10 2.83 -30.15
C GLY A 161 23.82 4.05 -29.27
N ASP A 162 22.64 4.06 -28.64
CA ASP A 162 22.30 5.04 -27.61
C ASP A 162 22.27 4.40 -26.22
N GLU A 163 22.04 5.19 -25.18
CA GLU A 163 21.98 4.69 -23.79
C GLU A 163 20.93 3.59 -23.58
N GLN A 164 19.92 3.45 -24.46
CA GLN A 164 18.87 2.43 -24.32
C GLN A 164 19.41 1.02 -24.57
N LEU A 165 20.53 0.87 -25.28
CA LEU A 165 21.18 -0.43 -25.47
C LEU A 165 21.65 -1.06 -24.16
N ASN A 166 21.86 -0.28 -23.11
CA ASN A 166 22.22 -0.82 -21.79
C ASN A 166 21.14 -1.75 -21.22
N LEU A 167 19.89 -1.67 -21.69
CA LEU A 167 18.83 -2.63 -21.35
C LEU A 167 19.19 -4.06 -21.78
N LEU A 168 19.96 -4.23 -22.86
CA LEU A 168 20.41 -5.54 -23.35
C LEU A 168 21.38 -6.21 -22.38
N ALA A 169 22.15 -5.43 -21.61
CA ALA A 169 23.09 -5.96 -20.62
C ALA A 169 22.41 -6.37 -19.29
N ASP A 170 21.13 -6.05 -19.09
CA ASP A 170 20.37 -6.47 -17.90
C ASP A 170 20.06 -7.97 -17.99
N GLU A 171 20.18 -8.70 -16.86
CA GLU A 171 19.76 -10.10 -16.76
C GLU A 171 18.28 -10.30 -17.17
N ARG A 172 17.44 -9.27 -17.02
CA ARG A 172 16.03 -9.31 -17.47
C ARG A 172 15.90 -9.46 -18.97
N ALA A 173 16.80 -8.91 -19.77
CA ALA A 173 16.79 -9.08 -21.22
C ALA A 173 17.05 -10.54 -21.59
N ARG A 174 18.10 -11.14 -21.04
CA ARG A 174 18.41 -12.58 -21.22
C ARG A 174 17.26 -13.48 -20.75
N SER A 175 16.66 -13.18 -19.61
CA SER A 175 15.51 -13.95 -19.07
C SER A 175 14.28 -13.84 -20.00
N SER A 176 14.03 -12.65 -20.56
CA SER A 176 12.94 -12.43 -21.52
C SER A 176 13.17 -13.20 -22.82
N LEU A 177 14.38 -13.17 -23.37
CA LEU A 177 14.76 -13.96 -24.55
C LEU A 177 14.67 -15.46 -24.27
N THR A 178 15.18 -15.93 -23.14
CA THR A 178 15.07 -17.35 -22.72
C THR A 178 13.62 -17.80 -22.70
N THR A 179 12.72 -16.96 -22.19
CA THR A 179 11.28 -17.23 -22.15
C THR A 179 10.66 -17.26 -23.55
N ALA A 180 11.02 -16.30 -24.42
CA ALA A 180 10.49 -16.21 -25.78
C ALA A 180 10.88 -17.41 -26.64
N PHE A 181 12.11 -17.90 -26.49
CA PHE A 181 12.64 -19.05 -27.25
C PHE A 181 12.43 -20.41 -26.56
N ALA A 182 11.82 -20.45 -25.38
CA ALA A 182 11.73 -21.65 -24.56
C ALA A 182 11.14 -22.86 -25.30
N THR A 183 9.95 -22.68 -25.89
CA THR A 183 9.26 -23.75 -26.62
C THR A 183 10.03 -24.17 -27.87
N TYR A 184 10.73 -23.24 -28.51
CA TYR A 184 11.52 -23.54 -29.71
C TYR A 184 12.74 -24.39 -29.38
N LEU A 185 13.50 -24.01 -28.35
CA LEU A 185 14.68 -24.74 -27.90
C LEU A 185 14.33 -26.12 -27.32
N GLU A 186 13.17 -26.26 -26.67
CA GLU A 186 12.66 -27.56 -26.23
C GLU A 186 12.30 -28.47 -27.42
N LYS A 187 11.71 -27.90 -28.49
CA LYS A 187 11.32 -28.66 -29.70
C LYS A 187 12.54 -29.02 -30.57
N TYR A 188 13.52 -28.13 -30.64
CA TYR A 188 14.72 -28.26 -31.48
C TYR A 188 15.99 -28.25 -30.61
N PRO A 189 16.31 -29.37 -29.93
CA PRO A 189 17.45 -29.45 -29.00
C PRO A 189 18.82 -29.36 -29.69
N ASP A 190 18.85 -29.45 -31.02
CA ASP A 190 20.04 -29.23 -31.85
C ASP A 190 20.32 -27.74 -32.10
N VAL A 191 19.40 -26.83 -31.73
CA VAL A 191 19.58 -25.38 -31.83
C VAL A 191 20.16 -24.84 -30.54
N ARG A 192 21.21 -24.01 -30.66
CA ARG A 192 21.85 -23.32 -29.55
C ARG A 192 21.82 -21.81 -29.79
N ILE A 193 21.39 -21.06 -28.78
CA ILE A 193 21.39 -19.59 -28.81
C ILE A 193 22.26 -19.12 -27.65
N GLU A 194 23.33 -18.39 -27.96
CA GLU A 194 24.23 -17.78 -26.99
C GLU A 194 23.99 -16.26 -26.94
N TYR A 195 23.85 -15.72 -25.73
CA TYR A 195 23.62 -14.31 -25.48
C TYR A 195 24.68 -13.77 -24.51
N ASP A 196 25.55 -12.92 -25.03
CA ASP A 196 26.65 -12.26 -24.30
C ASP A 196 27.51 -13.26 -23.50
N GLY A 197 27.88 -14.37 -24.15
CA GLY A 197 28.72 -15.43 -23.57
C GLY A 197 27.97 -16.46 -22.72
N GLN A 198 26.63 -16.42 -22.67
CA GLN A 198 25.80 -17.37 -21.91
C GLN A 198 24.72 -17.99 -22.78
N ASP A 199 24.56 -19.31 -22.71
CA ASP A 199 23.49 -20.00 -23.42
C ASP A 199 22.11 -19.62 -22.85
N LEU A 200 21.13 -19.47 -23.74
CA LEU A 200 19.72 -19.45 -23.36
C LEU A 200 19.32 -20.88 -22.99
N ASP A 201 19.19 -21.16 -21.70
CA ASP A 201 18.78 -22.46 -21.17
C ASP A 201 17.43 -22.34 -20.44
N PRO A 202 16.32 -22.65 -21.12
CA PRO A 202 15.00 -22.65 -20.51
C PRO A 202 14.91 -23.58 -19.29
N ALA A 203 15.50 -24.78 -19.35
CA ALA A 203 15.37 -25.78 -18.29
C ALA A 203 16.02 -25.32 -16.97
N ALA A 204 17.12 -24.57 -17.04
CA ALA A 204 17.77 -23.99 -15.87
C ALA A 204 16.93 -22.89 -15.18
N GLU A 205 16.09 -22.17 -15.93
CA GLU A 205 15.27 -21.08 -15.41
C GLU A 205 13.84 -21.50 -15.04
N GLN A 206 13.39 -22.67 -15.48
CA GLN A 206 12.10 -23.25 -15.11
C GLN A 206 12.08 -23.73 -13.65
N SER A 207 11.08 -23.30 -12.90
CA SER A 207 10.83 -23.73 -11.52
C SER A 207 9.81 -24.86 -11.44
N HIS A 208 8.76 -24.81 -12.27
CA HIS A 208 7.72 -25.81 -12.32
C HIS A 208 7.07 -25.78 -13.71
N VAL A 209 6.76 -26.95 -14.25
CA VAL A 209 6.14 -27.11 -15.57
C VAL A 209 4.98 -28.06 -15.44
N ARG A 210 3.84 -27.73 -16.03
CA ARG A 210 2.68 -28.61 -16.03
C ARG A 210 1.84 -28.51 -17.30
N ASP A 211 1.53 -29.67 -17.85
CA ASP A 211 0.68 -29.82 -19.02
C ASP A 211 -0.75 -30.23 -18.63
N TYR A 212 -1.71 -29.66 -19.34
CA TYR A 212 -3.12 -29.93 -19.19
C TYR A 212 -3.75 -30.22 -20.55
N VAL A 213 -4.62 -31.22 -20.60
CA VAL A 213 -5.51 -31.44 -21.74
C VAL A 213 -6.82 -30.73 -21.43
N LEU A 214 -7.24 -29.83 -22.30
CA LEU A 214 -8.46 -29.03 -22.13
C LEU A 214 -9.66 -29.73 -22.79
N PRO A 215 -10.89 -29.43 -22.33
CA PRO A 215 -12.10 -29.87 -23.02
C PRO A 215 -12.16 -29.35 -24.45
N SER A 216 -12.53 -30.22 -25.40
CA SER A 216 -12.76 -29.81 -26.80
C SER A 216 -14.12 -29.10 -26.93
N PRO A 217 -14.24 -28.10 -27.82
CA PRO A 217 -15.54 -27.55 -28.22
C PRO A 217 -16.45 -28.63 -28.79
N ALA A 218 -17.77 -28.46 -28.63
CA ALA A 218 -18.76 -29.48 -28.99
C ALA A 218 -18.71 -29.91 -30.48
N ASP A 219 -18.36 -28.98 -31.37
CA ASP A 219 -18.30 -29.20 -32.82
C ASP A 219 -16.88 -29.50 -33.34
N TRP A 220 -15.91 -29.75 -32.45
CA TRP A 220 -14.51 -30.00 -32.82
C TRP A 220 -14.20 -31.49 -32.96
N GLY A 221 -13.90 -31.94 -34.18
CA GLY A 221 -13.52 -33.32 -34.50
C GLY A 221 -12.02 -33.63 -34.45
N GLY A 222 -11.17 -32.62 -34.17
CA GLY A 222 -9.71 -32.78 -34.10
C GLY A 222 -9.20 -33.09 -32.68
N ASP A 223 -7.88 -33.06 -32.52
CA ASP A 223 -7.25 -33.27 -31.22
C ASP A 223 -7.62 -32.17 -30.20
N PRO A 224 -7.74 -32.52 -28.90
CA PRO A 224 -8.06 -31.55 -27.85
C PRO A 224 -6.93 -30.53 -27.68
N ALA A 225 -7.31 -29.31 -27.31
CA ALA A 225 -6.34 -28.26 -26.99
C ALA A 225 -5.50 -28.64 -25.76
N ARG A 226 -4.22 -28.28 -25.77
CA ARG A 226 -3.27 -28.54 -24.69
C ARG A 226 -2.74 -27.24 -24.13
N LEU A 227 -2.72 -27.11 -22.81
CA LEU A 227 -2.19 -25.96 -22.10
C LEU A 227 -0.95 -26.37 -21.32
N LYS A 228 0.21 -25.85 -21.71
CA LYS A 228 1.46 -25.96 -20.95
C LYS A 228 1.65 -24.69 -20.12
N VAL A 229 1.78 -24.85 -18.80
CA VAL A 229 2.06 -23.75 -17.86
C VAL A 229 3.49 -23.88 -17.39
N VAL A 230 4.28 -22.82 -17.56
CA VAL A 230 5.68 -22.76 -17.17
C VAL A 230 5.85 -21.67 -16.13
N GLU A 231 6.24 -22.04 -14.91
CA GLU A 231 6.61 -21.12 -13.84
C GLU A 231 8.11 -20.87 -13.85
N TRP A 232 8.52 -19.61 -13.84
CA TRP A 232 9.92 -19.19 -13.96
C TRP A 232 10.50 -18.82 -12.59
N ARG A 233 11.79 -19.11 -12.41
CA ARG A 233 12.56 -18.71 -11.21
C ARG A 233 12.84 -17.21 -11.18
N ARG A 234 12.93 -16.59 -12.36
CA ARG A 234 13.22 -15.16 -12.56
C ARG A 234 11.94 -14.42 -12.97
N SER A 235 11.97 -13.10 -12.86
CA SER A 235 10.82 -12.28 -13.27
C SER A 235 10.70 -12.25 -14.79
N VAL A 236 9.49 -12.46 -15.28
CA VAL A 236 9.19 -12.50 -16.72
C VAL A 236 7.90 -11.75 -17.02
N THR A 237 7.77 -11.26 -18.26
CA THR A 237 6.51 -10.72 -18.75
C THR A 237 5.51 -11.86 -18.93
N ARG A 238 4.43 -11.85 -18.13
CA ARG A 238 3.42 -12.90 -18.16
C ARG A 238 2.61 -12.84 -19.44
N ALA A 239 2.49 -13.99 -20.11
CA ALA A 239 1.85 -14.08 -21.42
C ALA A 239 1.12 -15.43 -21.60
N LEU A 240 0.08 -15.41 -22.43
CA LEU A 240 -0.56 -16.60 -23.00
C LEU A 240 -0.24 -16.65 -24.49
N PHE A 241 0.62 -17.58 -24.88
CA PHE A 241 0.96 -17.85 -26.28
C PHE A 241 -0.08 -18.79 -26.88
N LEU A 242 -0.64 -18.40 -28.03
CA LEU A 242 -1.48 -19.26 -28.85
C LEU A 242 -0.58 -19.97 -29.85
N CYS A 243 -0.57 -21.30 -29.79
CA CYS A 243 0.33 -22.13 -30.56
C CYS A 243 -0.47 -22.99 -31.55
N ASP A 244 0.07 -23.20 -32.75
CA ASP A 244 -0.50 -24.17 -33.70
C ASP A 244 -0.54 -25.61 -33.13
N GLY A 245 -1.13 -26.54 -33.89
CA GLY A 245 -1.12 -27.97 -33.56
C GLY A 245 0.28 -28.56 -33.34
N GLU A 246 1.30 -27.88 -33.87
CA GLU A 246 2.71 -28.23 -33.77
C GLU A 246 3.42 -27.58 -32.57
N GLY A 247 2.73 -26.78 -31.76
CA GLY A 247 3.25 -26.15 -30.54
C GLY A 247 4.01 -24.84 -30.78
N MET A 248 3.91 -24.25 -31.96
CA MET A 248 4.64 -23.03 -32.34
C MET A 248 3.80 -21.79 -32.14
N SER A 249 4.38 -20.78 -31.48
CA SER A 249 3.69 -19.53 -31.14
C SER A 249 3.27 -18.73 -32.38
N ARG A 250 1.97 -18.44 -32.49
CA ARG A 250 1.36 -17.65 -33.56
C ARG A 250 0.87 -16.28 -33.12
N ALA A 251 0.45 -16.17 -31.86
CA ALA A 251 -0.03 -14.94 -31.26
C ALA A 251 0.25 -14.92 -29.75
N GLN A 252 0.34 -13.72 -29.19
CA GLN A 252 0.56 -13.50 -27.77
C GLN A 252 -0.59 -12.67 -27.20
N LEU A 253 -1.25 -13.22 -26.18
CA LEU A 253 -2.31 -12.58 -25.43
C LEU A 253 -1.88 -12.33 -23.99
N LYS A 254 -2.64 -11.49 -23.30
CA LYS A 254 -2.53 -11.40 -21.84
C LYS A 254 -3.16 -12.67 -21.23
N PRO A 255 -2.59 -13.21 -20.14
CA PRO A 255 -3.17 -14.39 -19.49
C PRO A 255 -4.61 -14.21 -19.01
N GLY A 256 -5.05 -12.97 -18.75
CA GLY A 256 -6.42 -12.67 -18.30
C GLY A 256 -6.74 -13.16 -16.89
N ILE A 257 -5.72 -13.46 -16.07
CA ILE A 257 -5.87 -13.98 -14.71
C ILE A 257 -4.96 -13.23 -13.72
N GLN A 258 -5.34 -13.25 -12.45
CA GLN A 258 -4.53 -12.75 -11.34
C GLN A 258 -3.81 -13.92 -10.66
N ALA A 259 -2.48 -13.91 -10.67
CA ALA A 259 -1.63 -14.89 -9.99
C ALA A 259 -0.47 -14.18 -9.27
N PRO A 260 -0.76 -13.43 -8.18
CA PRO A 260 0.26 -12.63 -7.51
C PRO A 260 1.40 -13.50 -6.96
N GLY A 261 2.65 -13.08 -7.19
CA GLY A 261 3.84 -13.82 -6.76
C GLY A 261 4.23 -15.05 -7.59
N PHE A 262 3.58 -15.29 -8.73
CA PHE A 262 3.98 -16.32 -9.70
C PHE A 262 4.44 -15.67 -11.00
N GLU A 263 5.68 -15.91 -11.38
CA GLU A 263 6.22 -15.52 -12.67
C GLU A 263 5.99 -16.69 -13.62
N PHE A 264 5.20 -16.51 -14.69
CA PHE A 264 4.78 -17.62 -15.54
C PHE A 264 4.50 -17.22 -16.98
N THR A 265 4.61 -18.19 -17.88
CA THR A 265 4.03 -18.15 -19.23
C THR A 265 3.14 -19.37 -19.44
N ALA A 266 2.17 -19.22 -20.34
CA ALA A 266 1.24 -20.27 -20.70
C ALA A 266 1.25 -20.45 -22.22
N HIS A 267 1.28 -21.68 -22.69
CA HIS A 267 1.33 -22.04 -24.11
C HIS A 267 0.13 -22.93 -24.42
N LEU A 268 -0.79 -22.41 -25.23
CA LEU A 268 -2.03 -23.07 -25.60
C LEU A 268 -1.92 -23.59 -27.03
N SER A 269 -1.65 -24.90 -27.17
CA SER A 269 -1.50 -25.56 -28.47
C SER A 269 -2.82 -26.15 -28.93
N TRP A 270 -3.28 -25.77 -30.12
CA TRP A 270 -4.51 -26.29 -30.72
C TRP A 270 -4.51 -26.10 -32.24
N SER A 271 -4.77 -27.17 -32.99
CA SER A 271 -4.79 -27.12 -34.46
C SER A 271 -5.94 -26.29 -35.03
N GLY A 272 -6.96 -25.96 -34.22
CA GLY A 272 -7.99 -24.99 -34.61
C GLY A 272 -7.46 -23.56 -34.82
N PHE A 273 -6.22 -23.27 -34.40
CA PHE A 273 -5.54 -22.00 -34.70
C PHE A 273 -4.80 -22.00 -36.05
N ASP A 274 -4.67 -23.15 -36.72
CA ASP A 274 -3.79 -23.31 -37.87
C ASP A 274 -4.25 -22.47 -39.07
N ASP A 275 -5.57 -22.39 -39.27
CA ASP A 275 -6.19 -21.69 -40.39
C ASP A 275 -6.58 -20.23 -40.09
N VAL A 276 -6.32 -19.73 -38.87
CA VAL A 276 -6.70 -18.37 -38.46
C VAL A 276 -5.50 -17.42 -38.57
N ASP A 277 -5.68 -16.28 -39.25
CA ASP A 277 -4.60 -15.29 -39.39
C ASP A 277 -4.12 -14.76 -38.02
N SER A 278 -2.82 -14.49 -37.91
CA SER A 278 -2.18 -14.07 -36.65
C SER A 278 -2.76 -12.77 -36.09
N GLU A 279 -3.15 -11.85 -36.97
CA GLU A 279 -3.79 -10.59 -36.58
C GLU A 279 -5.16 -10.88 -35.98
N ASP A 280 -5.98 -11.71 -36.63
CA ASP A 280 -7.29 -12.13 -36.10
C ASP A 280 -7.16 -12.89 -34.78
N LEU A 281 -6.15 -13.75 -34.63
CA LEU A 281 -5.83 -14.42 -33.36
C LEU A 281 -5.53 -13.43 -32.24
N ALA A 282 -4.88 -12.30 -32.51
CA ALA A 282 -4.65 -11.26 -31.51
C ALA A 282 -5.95 -10.55 -31.09
N PHE A 283 -6.97 -10.52 -31.96
CA PHE A 283 -8.30 -9.98 -31.67
C PHE A 283 -9.29 -11.01 -31.08
N THR A 284 -8.89 -12.28 -30.92
CA THR A 284 -9.78 -13.32 -30.36
C THR A 284 -10.25 -13.03 -28.93
N GLU A 285 -9.57 -12.17 -28.18
CA GLU A 285 -10.04 -11.72 -26.86
C GLU A 285 -11.41 -11.03 -26.89
N TRP A 286 -11.80 -10.44 -28.02
CA TRP A 286 -13.09 -9.76 -28.18
C TRP A 286 -14.19 -10.67 -28.76
N ALA A 287 -13.87 -11.91 -29.12
CA ALA A 287 -14.85 -12.87 -29.59
C ALA A 287 -15.65 -13.44 -28.41
N SER A 288 -16.96 -13.18 -28.37
CA SER A 288 -17.83 -13.64 -27.28
C SER A 288 -18.32 -15.09 -27.43
N HIS A 289 -18.25 -15.65 -28.63
CA HIS A 289 -18.84 -16.96 -28.97
C HIS A 289 -17.98 -17.72 -29.99
N GLY A 290 -18.12 -19.04 -30.00
CA GLY A 290 -17.50 -19.95 -30.96
C GLY A 290 -16.33 -20.76 -30.40
N PRO A 291 -15.80 -21.73 -31.18
CA PRO A 291 -14.80 -22.69 -30.71
C PRO A 291 -13.53 -22.05 -30.14
N LEU A 292 -13.05 -20.96 -30.74
CA LEU A 292 -11.89 -20.19 -30.26
C LEU A 292 -12.13 -19.60 -28.86
N ALA A 293 -13.30 -19.00 -28.65
CA ALA A 293 -13.66 -18.39 -27.36
C ALA A 293 -13.83 -19.45 -26.27
N GLU A 294 -14.40 -20.62 -26.60
CA GLU A 294 -14.55 -21.76 -25.69
C GLU A 294 -13.19 -22.31 -25.24
N VAL A 295 -12.26 -22.54 -26.17
CA VAL A 295 -10.91 -23.04 -25.84
C VAL A 295 -10.13 -22.03 -25.01
N LEU A 296 -10.20 -20.74 -25.34
CA LEU A 296 -9.57 -19.67 -24.55
C LEU A 296 -10.15 -19.56 -23.14
N ALA A 297 -11.47 -19.68 -23.00
CA ALA A 297 -12.14 -19.67 -21.70
C ALA A 297 -11.70 -20.89 -20.86
N ALA A 298 -11.71 -22.09 -21.45
CA ALA A 298 -11.24 -23.31 -20.80
C ALA A 298 -9.77 -23.19 -20.35
N ALA A 299 -8.90 -22.62 -21.18
CA ALA A 299 -7.50 -22.38 -20.82
C ALA A 299 -7.37 -21.42 -19.63
N ARG A 300 -8.11 -20.31 -19.61
CA ARG A 300 -8.10 -19.34 -18.52
C ARG A 300 -8.63 -19.92 -17.22
N ASP A 301 -9.69 -20.71 -17.27
CA ASP A 301 -10.24 -21.37 -16.09
C ASP A 301 -9.29 -22.44 -15.55
N GLN A 302 -8.62 -23.18 -16.43
CA GLN A 302 -7.57 -24.11 -16.04
C GLN A 302 -6.36 -23.39 -15.42
N LEU A 303 -5.96 -22.23 -15.94
CA LEU A 303 -4.92 -21.39 -15.33
C LEU A 303 -5.31 -20.92 -13.92
N LYS A 304 -6.56 -20.46 -13.73
CA LYS A 304 -7.05 -20.08 -12.39
C LYS A 304 -7.01 -21.26 -11.43
N ALA A 305 -7.44 -22.45 -11.86
CA ALA A 305 -7.41 -23.67 -11.06
C ALA A 305 -5.97 -24.07 -10.70
N HIS A 306 -5.06 -24.03 -11.66
CA HIS A 306 -3.62 -24.28 -11.45
C HIS A 306 -3.06 -23.37 -10.36
N PHE A 307 -3.20 -22.05 -10.48
CA PHE A 307 -2.60 -21.12 -9.51
C PHE A 307 -3.26 -21.16 -8.13
N ARG A 308 -4.56 -21.49 -8.03
CA ARG A 308 -5.19 -21.78 -6.73
C ARG A 308 -4.50 -22.98 -6.06
N ALA A 309 -4.33 -24.08 -6.78
CA ALA A 309 -3.64 -25.26 -6.26
C ALA A 309 -2.18 -24.98 -5.89
N ARG A 310 -1.47 -24.15 -6.68
CA ARG A 310 -0.09 -23.76 -6.42
C ARG A 310 0.07 -22.84 -5.21
N VAL A 311 -0.89 -21.95 -4.95
CA VAL A 311 -0.91 -21.15 -3.71
C VAL A 311 -1.02 -22.07 -2.49
N ASP A 312 -1.92 -23.05 -2.54
CA ASP A 312 -2.08 -24.01 -1.44
C ASP A 312 -0.85 -24.91 -1.26
N GLU A 313 -0.20 -25.31 -2.35
CA GLU A 313 1.04 -26.07 -2.31
C GLU A 313 2.20 -25.27 -1.70
N ARG A 314 2.44 -24.04 -2.17
CA ARG A 314 3.44 -23.14 -1.57
C ARG A 314 3.16 -22.87 -0.09
N ARG A 315 1.88 -22.73 0.29
CA ARG A 315 1.48 -22.60 1.71
C ARG A 315 1.89 -23.82 2.50
N ARG A 316 1.62 -25.03 2.01
CA ARG A 316 2.03 -26.28 2.67
C ARG A 316 3.55 -26.41 2.77
N GLU A 317 4.29 -26.10 1.71
CA GLU A 317 5.76 -26.13 1.68
C GLU A 317 6.35 -25.17 2.72
N GLN A 318 5.81 -23.95 2.78
CA GLN A 318 6.26 -22.92 3.71
C GLN A 318 5.91 -23.25 5.16
N VAL A 319 4.73 -23.82 5.43
CA VAL A 319 4.38 -24.34 6.76
C VAL A 319 5.31 -25.50 7.16
N ALA A 320 5.65 -26.39 6.23
CA ALA A 320 6.59 -27.47 6.47
C ALA A 320 8.01 -26.95 6.77
N GLU A 321 8.43 -25.86 6.11
CA GLU A 321 9.67 -25.14 6.44
C GLU A 321 9.62 -24.57 7.86
N TRP A 322 8.54 -23.87 8.24
CA TRP A 322 8.38 -23.32 9.59
C TRP A 322 8.38 -24.37 10.70
N ARG A 323 7.84 -25.57 10.41
CA ARG A 323 7.93 -26.72 11.31
C ARG A 323 9.36 -27.20 11.45
N ARG A 324 10.11 -27.34 10.35
CA ARG A 324 11.54 -27.70 10.39
C ARG A 324 12.38 -26.68 11.13
N GLU A 325 12.07 -25.39 10.99
CA GLU A 325 12.75 -24.30 11.71
C GLU A 325 12.32 -24.16 13.18
N GLY A 326 11.29 -24.89 13.63
CA GLY A 326 10.79 -24.81 15.01
C GLY A 326 10.11 -23.48 15.36
N ILE A 327 9.65 -22.72 14.35
CA ILE A 327 8.96 -21.44 14.54
C ILE A 327 7.43 -21.56 14.49
N TYR A 328 6.90 -22.65 13.93
CA TYR A 328 5.46 -22.88 13.80
C TYR A 328 4.79 -23.05 15.19
N PRO A 329 3.67 -22.34 15.48
CA PRO A 329 3.18 -22.23 16.84
C PRO A 329 2.23 -23.34 17.30
N TYR A 330 1.89 -24.33 16.46
CA TYR A 330 1.00 -25.45 16.79
C TYR A 330 1.76 -26.77 16.93
N ALA A 331 1.30 -27.65 17.84
CA ALA A 331 1.86 -28.98 18.02
C ALA A 331 1.33 -30.00 16.98
N ASP A 332 2.10 -31.04 16.67
CA ASP A 332 1.78 -31.99 15.59
C ASP A 332 0.56 -32.91 15.88
N ASN A 333 0.21 -33.12 17.15
CA ASN A 333 -0.87 -34.02 17.53
C ASN A 333 -2.24 -33.34 17.36
N ALA A 334 -3.15 -33.98 16.62
CA ALA A 334 -4.44 -33.41 16.25
C ALA A 334 -5.39 -33.27 17.47
N ALA A 335 -5.81 -32.03 17.71
CA ALA A 335 -6.88 -31.64 18.62
C ALA A 335 -8.06 -31.07 17.80
N SER A 336 -9.22 -30.94 18.45
CA SER A 336 -10.60 -30.66 17.98
C SER A 336 -10.81 -29.92 16.64
N GLU A 337 -12.00 -30.07 16.02
CA GLU A 337 -12.39 -29.32 14.80
C GLU A 337 -12.13 -27.80 14.89
N LYS A 338 -12.31 -27.21 16.07
CA LYS A 338 -12.02 -25.81 16.34
C LYS A 338 -10.55 -25.46 16.12
N GLU A 339 -9.64 -26.29 16.60
CA GLU A 339 -8.19 -26.06 16.44
C GLU A 339 -7.76 -26.26 14.98
N ARG A 340 -8.42 -27.14 14.24
CA ARG A 340 -8.19 -27.31 12.81
C ARG A 340 -8.55 -26.03 12.02
N ALA A 341 -9.71 -25.44 12.30
CA ALA A 341 -10.14 -24.19 11.67
C ALA A 341 -9.23 -23.00 12.05
N GLU A 342 -8.78 -22.95 13.31
CA GLU A 342 -7.80 -21.95 13.78
C GLU A 342 -6.48 -22.07 13.02
N ARG A 343 -5.94 -23.29 12.88
CA ARG A 343 -4.71 -23.57 12.12
C ARG A 343 -4.84 -23.17 10.64
N GLU A 344 -5.94 -23.49 10.00
CA GLU A 344 -6.18 -23.13 8.59
C GLU A 344 -6.21 -21.61 8.40
N THR A 345 -6.85 -20.89 9.32
CA THR A 345 -6.88 -19.42 9.32
C THR A 345 -5.51 -18.83 9.59
N PHE A 346 -4.77 -19.38 10.57
CA PHE A 346 -3.41 -18.97 10.88
C PHE A 346 -2.50 -19.15 9.66
N ASP A 347 -2.51 -20.30 9.01
CA ASP A 347 -1.65 -20.60 7.86
C ASP A 347 -1.91 -19.62 6.71
N ALA A 348 -3.18 -19.24 6.47
CA ALA A 348 -3.57 -18.27 5.45
C ALA A 348 -3.05 -16.84 5.76
N VAL A 349 -3.24 -16.37 6.99
CA VAL A 349 -2.79 -15.03 7.39
C VAL A 349 -1.26 -14.97 7.49
N ALA A 350 -0.65 -15.98 8.12
CA ALA A 350 0.79 -16.04 8.33
C ALA A 350 1.56 -16.07 7.00
N THR A 351 1.12 -16.84 6.01
CA THR A 351 1.83 -16.90 4.70
C THR A 351 1.77 -15.58 3.93
N THR A 352 0.74 -14.78 4.17
CA THR A 352 0.62 -13.43 3.59
C THR A 352 1.56 -12.43 4.29
N VAL A 353 1.59 -12.45 5.62
CA VAL A 353 2.40 -11.52 6.43
C VAL A 353 3.88 -11.90 6.48
N PHE A 354 4.22 -13.18 6.27
CA PHE A 354 5.58 -13.71 6.46
C PHE A 354 6.66 -12.97 5.68
N ARG A 355 6.36 -12.52 4.45
CA ARG A 355 7.32 -11.77 3.62
C ARG A 355 7.78 -10.46 4.25
N HIS A 356 7.02 -9.94 5.21
CA HIS A 356 7.28 -8.71 5.92
C HIS A 356 7.84 -8.93 7.33
N LEU A 357 7.98 -10.19 7.77
CA LEU A 357 8.50 -10.50 9.08
C LEU A 357 10.02 -10.34 9.16
N PRO A 358 10.57 -9.91 10.32
CA PRO A 358 12.00 -9.83 10.56
C PRO A 358 12.71 -11.16 10.23
N ARG A 359 13.98 -11.10 9.80
CA ARG A 359 14.74 -12.31 9.42
C ARG A 359 15.17 -13.19 10.61
N SER A 360 15.19 -12.65 11.83
CA SER A 360 15.59 -13.37 13.04
C SER A 360 14.57 -14.43 13.44
N GLN A 361 15.01 -15.70 13.60
CA GLN A 361 14.13 -16.80 14.00
C GLN A 361 13.43 -16.57 15.34
N GLY A 362 14.14 -16.01 16.34
CA GLY A 362 13.55 -15.70 17.65
C GLY A 362 12.41 -14.69 17.57
N THR A 363 12.56 -13.65 16.74
CA THR A 363 11.51 -12.64 16.53
C THR A 363 10.33 -13.21 15.76
N ARG A 364 10.58 -14.03 14.72
CA ARG A 364 9.52 -14.74 13.98
C ARG A 364 8.68 -15.63 14.89
N ARG A 365 9.33 -16.40 15.78
CA ARG A 365 8.65 -17.26 16.74
C ARG A 365 7.73 -16.47 17.67
N THR A 366 8.21 -15.34 18.21
CA THR A 366 7.40 -14.46 19.06
C THR A 366 6.24 -13.85 18.28
N THR A 367 6.45 -13.38 17.05
CA THR A 367 5.37 -12.82 16.22
C THR A 367 4.33 -13.86 15.84
N PHE A 368 4.73 -15.10 15.52
CA PHE A 368 3.80 -16.20 15.27
C PHE A 368 3.02 -16.61 16.51
N ALA A 369 3.64 -16.59 17.70
CA ALA A 369 2.93 -16.81 18.96
C ALA A 369 1.88 -15.72 19.23
N LEU A 370 2.23 -14.44 18.96
CA LEU A 370 1.28 -13.33 19.06
C LEU A 370 0.14 -13.46 18.05
N LEU A 371 0.43 -13.76 16.79
CA LEU A 371 -0.57 -13.94 15.75
C LEU A 371 -1.53 -15.09 16.09
N ARG A 372 -1.01 -16.22 16.58
CA ARG A 372 -1.82 -17.32 17.12
C ARG A 372 -2.69 -16.85 18.27
N SER A 373 -2.13 -16.12 19.24
CA SER A 373 -2.87 -15.62 20.40
C SER A 373 -4.03 -14.70 19.98
N VAL A 374 -3.82 -13.83 19.01
CA VAL A 374 -4.87 -12.93 18.51
C VAL A 374 -5.98 -13.73 17.81
N LEU A 375 -5.62 -14.68 16.95
CA LEU A 375 -6.59 -15.55 16.26
C LEU A 375 -7.36 -16.48 17.21
N ALA A 376 -6.73 -16.92 18.31
CA ALA A 376 -7.36 -17.79 19.30
C ALA A 376 -8.38 -17.06 20.19
N HIS A 377 -8.18 -15.76 20.41
CA HIS A 377 -9.04 -14.95 21.29
C HIS A 377 -10.12 -14.17 20.54
N GLU A 378 -9.82 -13.58 19.37
CA GLU A 378 -10.78 -12.76 18.59
C GLU A 378 -10.53 -12.85 17.06
N PRO A 379 -11.05 -13.90 16.37
CA PRO A 379 -10.86 -14.08 14.92
C PRO A 379 -11.53 -12.99 14.06
N SER A 380 -12.66 -12.46 14.53
CA SER A 380 -13.48 -11.47 13.82
C SER A 380 -12.80 -10.11 13.70
N ASP A 381 -12.07 -9.67 14.72
CA ASP A 381 -11.44 -8.35 14.74
C ASP A 381 -10.21 -8.28 13.83
N VAL A 382 -9.48 -9.38 13.66
CA VAL A 382 -8.37 -9.45 12.70
C VAL A 382 -8.86 -9.36 11.26
N LEU A 383 -9.94 -10.08 10.94
CA LEU A 383 -10.54 -10.04 9.60
C LEU A 383 -11.14 -8.67 9.30
N ARG A 384 -11.80 -8.03 10.29
CA ARG A 384 -12.31 -6.65 10.15
C ARG A 384 -11.18 -5.65 9.92
N ILE A 385 -10.10 -5.69 10.71
CA ILE A 385 -8.95 -4.80 10.54
C ILE A 385 -8.27 -5.02 9.17
N ALA A 386 -8.20 -6.27 8.72
CA ALA A 386 -7.67 -6.60 7.40
C ALA A 386 -8.57 -6.06 6.28
N ASP A 387 -9.90 -6.25 6.36
CA ASP A 387 -10.87 -5.72 5.39
C ASP A 387 -10.85 -4.18 5.35
N ASP A 388 -10.80 -3.52 6.50
CA ASP A 388 -10.66 -2.07 6.61
C ASP A 388 -9.37 -1.60 5.89
N LEU A 389 -8.26 -2.31 6.07
CA LEU A 389 -6.99 -2.02 5.38
C LEU A 389 -7.04 -2.30 3.87
N PHE A 390 -7.77 -3.33 3.45
CA PHE A 390 -7.94 -3.69 2.03
C PHE A 390 -8.92 -2.78 1.29
N SER A 391 -9.88 -2.17 2.01
CA SER A 391 -10.83 -1.20 1.46
C SER A 391 -10.21 0.18 1.19
N LEU A 392 -9.04 0.48 1.77
CA LEU A 392 -8.31 1.71 1.49
C LEU A 392 -7.91 1.82 0.01
N SER A 393 -8.20 2.97 -0.58
CA SER A 393 -7.71 3.33 -1.91
C SER A 393 -6.18 3.32 -1.95
N LYS A 394 -5.60 3.30 -3.17
CA LYS A 394 -4.15 3.38 -3.34
C LYS A 394 -3.57 4.65 -2.73
N GLN A 395 -4.29 5.76 -2.85
CA GLN A 395 -3.87 7.06 -2.30
C GLN A 395 -3.85 7.06 -0.78
N GLU A 396 -4.88 6.52 -0.13
CA GLU A 396 -4.97 6.41 1.33
C GLU A 396 -3.89 5.49 1.91
N ARG A 397 -3.59 4.38 1.22
CA ARG A 397 -2.49 3.47 1.60
C ARG A 397 -1.12 4.14 1.49
N ASP A 398 -0.90 4.95 0.46
CA ASP A 398 0.35 5.71 0.32
C ASP A 398 0.49 6.76 1.43
N GLU A 399 -0.61 7.42 1.81
CA GLU A 399 -0.61 8.42 2.87
C GLU A 399 -0.41 7.79 4.26
N LEU A 400 -1.08 6.66 4.55
CA LEU A 400 -0.85 5.88 5.77
C LEU A 400 0.61 5.43 5.87
N ASN A 401 1.20 4.96 4.76
CA ASN A 401 2.62 4.59 4.72
C ASN A 401 3.55 5.79 4.97
N ARG A 402 3.23 6.98 4.45
CA ARG A 402 3.99 8.21 4.74
C ARG A 402 3.89 8.59 6.21
N LEU A 403 2.72 8.48 6.82
CA LEU A 403 2.50 8.76 8.23
C LEU A 403 3.29 7.78 9.11
N LEU A 404 3.19 6.47 8.86
CA LEU A 404 3.88 5.43 9.63
C LEU A 404 5.42 5.49 9.52
N ARG A 405 5.96 6.12 8.47
CA ARG A 405 7.40 6.42 8.36
C ARG A 405 7.86 7.57 9.24
N ARG A 406 6.96 8.48 9.61
CA ARG A 406 7.27 9.72 10.35
C ARG A 406 6.81 9.69 11.80
N THR A 407 5.86 8.84 12.13
CA THR A 407 5.34 8.65 13.49
C THR A 407 4.97 7.18 13.72
N THR A 408 4.93 6.75 14.98
CA THR A 408 4.58 5.37 15.32
C THR A 408 3.07 5.18 15.31
N LEU A 409 2.60 3.97 14.96
CA LEU A 409 1.18 3.62 15.04
C LEU A 409 0.63 3.83 16.46
N SER A 410 1.41 3.51 17.50
CA SER A 410 1.03 3.73 18.89
C SER A 410 0.78 5.22 19.20
N ALA A 411 1.62 6.12 18.68
CA ALA A 411 1.43 7.56 18.87
C ALA A 411 0.19 8.08 18.13
N LEU A 412 -0.10 7.56 16.93
CA LEU A 412 -1.32 7.88 16.18
C LEU A 412 -2.57 7.42 16.92
N ILE A 413 -2.60 6.17 17.37
CA ILE A 413 -3.70 5.62 18.17
C ILE A 413 -3.89 6.47 19.43
N LYS A 414 -2.80 6.78 20.16
CA LYS A 414 -2.88 7.58 21.38
C LYS A 414 -3.49 8.96 21.13
N ALA A 415 -3.13 9.63 20.03
CA ALA A 415 -3.68 10.94 19.68
C ALA A 415 -5.17 10.86 19.32
N SER A 416 -5.57 9.88 18.50
CA SER A 416 -6.96 9.68 18.11
C SER A 416 -7.84 9.27 19.30
N THR A 417 -7.37 8.33 20.13
CA THR A 417 -8.07 7.92 21.36
C THR A 417 -8.20 9.09 22.33
N ALA A 418 -7.18 9.93 22.50
CA ALA A 418 -7.28 11.10 23.36
C ALA A 418 -8.34 12.10 22.89
N ALA A 419 -8.46 12.31 21.58
CA ALA A 419 -9.49 13.18 21.02
C ALA A 419 -10.90 12.58 21.16
N ALA A 420 -11.07 11.28 20.86
CA ALA A 420 -12.35 10.58 21.01
C ALA A 420 -12.83 10.59 22.46
N ASN A 421 -11.96 10.22 23.41
CA ASN A 421 -12.24 10.23 24.84
C ASN A 421 -12.71 11.61 25.35
N ARG A 422 -12.16 12.71 24.82
CA ARG A 422 -12.58 14.06 25.19
C ARG A 422 -13.98 14.39 24.66
N ILE A 423 -14.32 13.93 23.46
CA ILE A 423 -15.66 14.08 22.88
C ILE A 423 -16.67 13.28 23.71
N ASP A 424 -16.35 12.03 24.04
CA ASP A 424 -17.19 11.16 24.89
C ASP A 424 -17.36 11.76 26.29
N PHE A 425 -16.29 12.31 26.86
CA PHE A 425 -16.33 12.99 28.16
C PHE A 425 -17.27 14.19 28.17
N LEU A 426 -17.24 15.05 27.14
CA LEU A 426 -18.13 16.22 27.08
C LEU A 426 -19.60 15.79 26.99
N ALA A 427 -19.90 14.79 26.16
CA ALA A 427 -21.25 14.25 26.06
C ALA A 427 -21.71 13.64 27.41
N ALA A 428 -20.81 12.97 28.13
CA ALA A 428 -21.09 12.42 29.45
C ALA A 428 -21.33 13.52 30.49
N LEU A 429 -20.47 14.54 30.51
CA LEU A 429 -20.60 15.70 31.39
C LEU A 429 -21.91 16.45 31.13
N GLU A 430 -22.25 16.69 29.86
CA GLU A 430 -23.50 17.31 29.44
C GLU A 430 -24.72 16.54 29.98
N HIS A 431 -24.70 15.21 29.87
CA HIS A 431 -25.74 14.37 30.44
C HIS A 431 -25.80 14.52 31.98
N LEU A 432 -24.66 14.47 32.68
CA LEU A 432 -24.63 14.57 34.14
C LEU A 432 -25.20 15.90 34.66
N VAL A 433 -24.93 17.00 33.95
CA VAL A 433 -25.36 18.33 34.40
C VAL A 433 -26.77 18.72 33.92
N PHE A 434 -27.25 18.23 32.78
CA PHE A 434 -28.52 18.69 32.19
C PHE A 434 -29.67 17.68 32.26
N THR A 435 -29.40 16.37 32.28
CA THR A 435 -30.46 15.36 32.36
C THR A 435 -31.21 15.47 33.70
N PRO A 436 -32.55 15.57 33.74
CA PRO A 436 -33.30 15.85 34.97
C PRO A 436 -33.02 14.88 36.13
N GLU A 437 -32.87 13.59 35.82
CA GLU A 437 -32.56 12.52 36.77
C GLU A 437 -31.15 12.71 37.36
N ALA A 438 -30.15 12.87 36.49
CA ALA A 438 -28.75 13.05 36.87
C ALA A 438 -28.53 14.36 37.64
N LYS A 439 -29.09 15.47 37.14
CA LYS A 439 -28.97 16.81 37.73
C LYS A 439 -29.42 16.88 39.21
N ARG A 440 -30.38 16.05 39.60
CA ARG A 440 -30.89 15.98 40.98
C ARG A 440 -29.99 15.17 41.91
N ARG A 441 -29.27 14.18 41.37
CA ARG A 441 -28.44 13.23 42.13
C ARG A 441 -26.99 13.66 42.23
N VAL A 442 -26.43 14.17 41.13
CA VAL A 442 -25.03 14.59 41.04
C VAL A 442 -24.73 15.70 42.05
N THR A 443 -23.70 15.49 42.84
CA THR A 443 -23.19 16.45 43.82
C THR A 443 -21.86 17.06 43.37
N GLU A 444 -21.48 18.14 44.06
CA GLU A 444 -20.25 18.88 43.79
C GLU A 444 -19.01 18.03 44.10
N ARG A 445 -19.00 17.33 45.25
CA ARG A 445 -17.79 16.73 45.82
C ARG A 445 -17.62 15.26 45.51
N ASP A 446 -18.70 14.49 45.58
CA ASP A 446 -18.60 13.04 45.46
C ASP A 446 -18.46 12.60 44.00
N GLU A 447 -19.06 13.36 43.06
CA GLU A 447 -19.03 13.06 41.63
C GLU A 447 -18.32 14.14 40.80
N LEU A 448 -18.86 15.36 40.68
CA LEU A 448 -18.35 16.35 39.71
C LEU A 448 -16.87 16.66 39.90
N HIS A 449 -16.45 16.94 41.12
CA HIS A 449 -15.05 17.23 41.42
C HIS A 449 -14.15 16.06 41.03
N ARG A 450 -14.47 14.84 41.48
CA ARG A 450 -13.64 13.64 41.18
C ARG A 450 -13.52 13.37 39.69
N ILE A 451 -14.60 13.57 38.95
CA ILE A 451 -14.62 13.38 37.49
C ILE A 451 -13.79 14.45 36.77
N LEU A 452 -13.88 15.70 37.22
CA LEU A 452 -13.18 16.83 36.62
C LEU A 452 -11.70 16.91 37.00
N ASP A 453 -11.29 16.28 38.09
CA ASP A 453 -9.89 16.20 38.52
C ASP A 453 -9.02 15.68 37.38
N ASP A 454 -9.35 14.54 36.76
CA ASP A 454 -8.56 14.04 35.63
C ASP A 454 -8.85 14.75 34.28
N GLN A 455 -9.78 15.72 34.26
CA GLN A 455 -10.32 16.35 33.03
C GLN A 455 -10.26 17.89 33.05
N CYS A 456 -9.29 18.48 33.75
CA CYS A 456 -9.17 19.94 33.85
C CYS A 456 -8.92 20.70 32.55
N TRP A 457 -8.63 20.00 31.45
CA TRP A 457 -8.58 20.60 30.10
C TRP A 457 -9.92 21.25 29.71
N VAL A 458 -11.04 20.87 30.34
CA VAL A 458 -12.35 21.53 30.18
C VAL A 458 -12.29 23.03 30.52
N PHE A 459 -11.50 23.42 31.51
CA PHE A 459 -11.31 24.83 31.88
C PHE A 459 -10.22 25.53 31.04
N GLY A 460 -9.54 24.79 30.17
CA GLY A 460 -8.50 25.27 29.25
C GLY A 460 -7.43 24.20 29.00
N GLU A 461 -7.02 24.02 27.74
CA GLU A 461 -6.07 22.97 27.30
C GLU A 461 -4.73 23.01 28.06
N GLU A 462 -4.30 24.20 28.46
CA GLU A 462 -3.08 24.42 29.25
C GLU A 462 -3.13 23.94 30.71
N TYR A 463 -4.31 23.61 31.25
CA TYR A 463 -4.49 23.22 32.65
C TYR A 463 -4.48 21.70 32.89
N ALA A 464 -4.06 20.91 31.89
CA ALA A 464 -3.98 19.45 31.96
C ALA A 464 -2.99 18.91 33.04
N LEU A 465 -2.15 19.76 33.64
CA LEU A 465 -1.25 19.42 34.76
C LEU A 465 -1.62 20.30 35.97
N HIS A 466 -2.30 19.75 36.98
CA HIS A 466 -2.76 20.53 38.13
C HIS A 466 -2.86 19.69 39.42
N VAL A 467 -3.35 20.34 40.50
CA VAL A 467 -3.52 19.79 41.85
C VAL A 467 -4.97 20.07 42.30
N SER A 468 -5.68 19.05 42.77
CA SER A 468 -7.07 19.14 43.23
C SER A 468 -7.25 19.19 44.76
N ASP A 469 -8.39 19.77 45.16
CA ASP A 469 -9.03 19.72 46.49
C ASP A 469 -8.19 20.14 47.70
N ARG A 470 -7.88 21.44 47.79
CA ARG A 470 -6.89 21.94 48.76
C ARG A 470 -7.40 23.09 49.62
N SER A 471 -6.94 23.13 50.87
CA SER A 471 -7.10 24.31 51.73
C SER A 471 -6.30 25.48 51.15
N LEU A 472 -6.69 26.73 51.46
CA LEU A 472 -5.94 27.92 51.02
C LEU A 472 -4.46 27.88 51.45
N ASN A 473 -4.14 27.20 52.55
CA ASN A 473 -2.77 26.96 52.98
C ASN A 473 -1.97 26.05 52.03
N VAL A 474 -2.61 25.03 51.45
CA VAL A 474 -1.95 24.17 50.48
C VAL A 474 -1.86 24.86 49.11
N VAL A 475 -2.87 25.65 48.75
CA VAL A 475 -2.82 26.58 47.60
C VAL A 475 -1.62 27.53 47.73
N LEU A 476 -1.38 28.07 48.92
CA LEU A 476 -0.21 28.92 49.20
C LEU A 476 1.11 28.16 49.07
N ALA A 477 1.22 26.98 49.69
CA ALA A 477 2.43 26.17 49.62
C ALA A 477 2.77 25.80 48.17
N GLU A 478 1.75 25.46 47.37
CA GLU A 478 1.91 25.12 45.97
C GLU A 478 2.29 26.34 45.12
N HIS A 479 1.67 27.51 45.38
CA HIS A 479 2.09 28.78 44.77
C HIS A 479 3.58 29.07 45.03
N CYS A 480 4.05 28.94 46.28
CA CYS A 480 5.46 29.12 46.61
C CYS A 480 6.36 28.09 45.90
N ARG A 481 5.95 26.82 45.86
CA ARG A 481 6.68 25.76 45.15
C ARG A 481 6.81 26.06 43.66
N LEU A 482 5.73 26.48 43.01
CA LEU A 482 5.72 26.83 41.59
C LEU A 482 6.62 28.04 41.30
N LEU A 483 6.77 28.97 42.25
CA LEU A 483 7.70 30.10 42.17
C LEU A 483 9.15 29.74 42.54
N GLY A 484 9.43 28.49 42.96
CA GLY A 484 10.75 28.05 43.40
C GLY A 484 11.16 28.62 44.76
N ARG A 485 10.18 28.94 45.64
CA ARG A 485 10.38 29.44 47.00
C ARG A 485 10.23 28.32 48.03
N ASP A 486 10.84 28.51 49.19
CA ASP A 486 10.60 27.65 50.35
C ASP A 486 9.14 27.77 50.80
N ALA A 487 8.59 26.65 51.29
CA ALA A 487 7.22 26.63 51.81
C ALA A 487 7.09 27.60 53.00
N PRO A 488 6.06 28.46 53.03
CA PRO A 488 5.91 29.44 54.09
C PRO A 488 5.63 28.79 55.45
N ALA A 489 5.88 29.53 56.53
CA ALA A 489 5.58 29.13 57.91
C ALA A 489 4.11 28.67 58.06
N PRO A 490 3.80 27.75 59.01
CA PRO A 490 2.50 27.05 59.11
C PRO A 490 1.31 27.92 59.55
N GLU A 491 1.40 29.24 59.40
CA GLU A 491 0.31 30.17 59.74
C GLU A 491 -0.89 29.99 58.79
N PRO A 492 -2.11 29.83 59.33
CA PRO A 492 -3.30 29.57 58.51
C PRO A 492 -3.65 30.78 57.63
N VAL A 493 -4.03 30.52 56.38
CA VAL A 493 -4.68 31.53 55.53
C VAL A 493 -6.15 31.56 55.94
N LEU A 494 -6.60 32.70 56.48
CA LEU A 494 -7.95 32.87 57.01
C LEU A 494 -8.79 33.74 56.09
N ARG A 495 -10.07 33.42 55.98
CA ARG A 495 -11.06 34.31 55.35
C ARG A 495 -11.43 35.44 56.31
N GLU A 496 -12.18 36.42 55.83
CA GLU A 496 -12.67 37.56 56.65
C GLU A 496 -13.46 37.11 57.90
N ASP A 497 -14.08 35.93 57.87
CA ASP A 497 -14.82 35.34 59.00
C ASP A 497 -13.95 34.59 60.02
N GLY A 498 -12.62 34.60 59.84
CA GLY A 498 -11.65 33.91 60.70
C GLY A 498 -11.58 32.40 60.50
N ARG A 499 -12.29 31.83 59.53
CA ARG A 499 -12.25 30.38 59.23
C ARG A 499 -11.26 30.06 58.12
N ARG A 500 -10.81 28.81 58.08
CA ARG A 500 -9.97 28.27 57.00
C ARG A 500 -10.82 28.04 55.75
N GLY A 501 -10.34 28.52 54.60
CA GLY A 501 -10.97 28.27 53.30
C GLY A 501 -10.49 26.99 52.63
N ARG A 502 -11.40 26.30 51.93
CA ARG A 502 -11.11 25.16 51.04
C ARG A 502 -11.74 25.43 49.68
N VAL A 503 -10.94 25.41 48.63
CA VAL A 503 -11.40 25.61 47.25
C VAL A 503 -11.50 24.25 46.57
N ASP A 504 -12.39 24.11 45.58
CA ASP A 504 -12.57 22.83 44.89
C ASP A 504 -11.38 22.53 43.99
N LEU A 505 -11.05 23.40 43.04
CA LEU A 505 -9.90 23.21 42.15
C LEU A 505 -8.96 24.43 42.16
N MET A 506 -7.66 24.18 42.09
CA MET A 506 -6.64 25.20 41.83
C MET A 506 -5.75 24.77 40.66
N LEU A 507 -5.84 25.52 39.57
CA LEU A 507 -5.12 25.30 38.33
C LEU A 507 -4.06 26.39 38.16
N SER A 508 -2.89 26.02 37.63
CA SER A 508 -1.77 26.97 37.49
C SER A 508 -1.09 26.77 36.15
N ARG A 509 -0.83 27.88 35.43
CA ARG A 509 -0.06 27.87 34.18
C ARG A 509 1.03 28.94 34.17
N ALA A 510 2.14 28.63 33.52
CA ALA A 510 3.14 29.63 33.14
C ALA A 510 2.72 30.31 31.83
N ALA A 511 2.84 31.64 31.74
CA ALA A 511 2.56 32.36 30.51
C ALA A 511 3.56 31.95 29.41
N ARG A 512 3.07 31.52 28.24
CA ARG A 512 3.91 31.06 27.13
C ARG A 512 4.78 32.16 26.49
N HIS A 513 4.41 33.44 26.64
CA HIS A 513 5.00 34.54 25.88
C HIS A 513 5.78 35.57 26.72
N ARG A 514 5.69 35.53 28.06
CA ARG A 514 6.44 36.43 28.95
C ARG A 514 7.09 35.66 30.09
N LYS A 515 8.41 35.76 30.16
CA LYS A 515 9.23 35.02 31.12
C LYS A 515 8.92 35.52 32.55
N GLY A 516 8.35 34.65 33.38
CA GLY A 516 8.04 34.94 34.78
C GLY A 516 6.59 35.30 35.07
N GLU A 517 5.74 35.52 34.07
CA GLU A 517 4.30 35.71 34.29
C GLU A 517 3.59 34.37 34.55
N ARG A 518 2.74 34.33 35.58
CA ARG A 518 1.94 33.15 35.92
C ARG A 518 0.47 33.52 36.06
N HIS A 519 -0.38 32.58 35.68
CA HIS A 519 -1.83 32.69 35.83
C HIS A 519 -2.31 31.53 36.68
N HIS A 520 -2.97 31.86 37.79
CA HIS A 520 -3.65 30.90 38.65
C HIS A 520 -5.15 31.00 38.40
N LEU A 521 -5.81 29.85 38.33
CA LEU A 521 -7.25 29.73 38.17
C LEU A 521 -7.78 28.91 39.34
N VAL A 522 -8.61 29.51 40.18
CA VAL A 522 -9.33 28.83 41.25
C VAL A 522 -10.76 28.60 40.79
N VAL A 523 -11.23 27.36 40.81
CA VAL A 523 -12.60 27.03 40.41
C VAL A 523 -13.36 26.56 41.64
N GLU A 524 -14.50 27.19 41.90
CA GLU A 524 -15.51 26.75 42.85
C GLU A 524 -16.69 26.20 42.06
N LEU A 525 -16.97 24.91 42.28
CA LEU A 525 -18.05 24.21 41.64
C LEU A 525 -19.29 24.29 42.54
N LYS A 526 -20.46 24.33 41.93
CA LYS A 526 -21.73 24.12 42.62
C LYS A 526 -22.51 23.00 41.97
N ARG A 527 -23.28 22.29 42.79
CA ARG A 527 -24.11 21.16 42.33
C ARG A 527 -25.03 21.62 41.19
N PRO A 528 -25.30 20.79 40.17
CA PRO A 528 -26.11 21.20 39.02
C PRO A 528 -27.52 21.69 39.35
N SER A 529 -28.09 21.20 40.46
CA SER A 529 -29.42 21.60 40.95
C SER A 529 -29.46 22.98 41.63
N VAL A 530 -28.31 23.58 41.94
CA VAL A 530 -28.22 24.90 42.60
C VAL A 530 -28.23 26.02 41.56
N VAL A 531 -29.06 27.04 41.81
CA VAL A 531 -29.03 28.31 41.06
C VAL A 531 -28.07 29.25 41.78
N LEU A 532 -27.05 29.73 41.07
CA LEU A 532 -26.02 30.62 41.61
C LEU A 532 -26.62 31.99 41.95
N GLY A 533 -26.45 32.44 43.18
CA GLY A 533 -26.86 33.77 43.62
C GLY A 533 -25.78 34.50 44.42
N VAL A 534 -26.20 35.49 45.19
CA VAL A 534 -25.31 36.35 45.99
C VAL A 534 -24.54 35.56 47.05
N THR A 535 -25.12 34.49 47.60
CA THR A 535 -24.50 33.64 48.63
C THR A 535 -23.27 32.92 48.07
N GLU A 536 -23.43 32.21 46.94
CA GLU A 536 -22.35 31.48 46.29
C GLU A 536 -21.29 32.44 45.76
N PHE A 537 -21.72 33.59 45.24
CA PHE A 537 -20.79 34.66 44.85
C PHE A 537 -19.98 35.20 46.03
N GLY A 538 -20.61 35.43 47.18
CA GLY A 538 -19.92 35.86 48.40
C GLY A 538 -18.86 34.85 48.85
N GLN A 539 -19.12 33.55 48.68
CA GLN A 539 -18.14 32.51 48.99
C GLN A 539 -16.88 32.63 48.12
N ILE A 540 -17.02 32.71 46.79
CA ILE A 540 -15.87 32.83 45.89
C ILE A 540 -15.13 34.17 46.07
N ASN A 541 -15.88 35.25 46.34
CA ASN A 541 -15.31 36.56 46.65
C ASN A 541 -14.46 36.53 47.93
N SER A 542 -14.94 35.84 48.98
CA SER A 542 -14.18 35.69 50.23
C SER A 542 -12.84 34.95 50.04
N TYR A 543 -12.75 34.04 49.06
CA TYR A 543 -11.47 33.43 48.69
C TYR A 543 -10.55 34.40 47.99
N ALA A 544 -11.10 35.15 47.02
CA ALA A 544 -10.33 36.16 46.31
C ALA A 544 -9.77 37.20 47.31
N GLU A 545 -10.57 37.68 48.24
CA GLU A 545 -10.15 38.62 49.30
C GLU A 545 -9.09 38.01 50.22
N ALA A 546 -9.26 36.75 50.65
CA ALA A 546 -8.26 36.06 51.47
C ALA A 546 -6.90 35.93 50.76
N VAL A 547 -6.90 35.61 49.46
CA VAL A 547 -5.67 35.50 48.66
C VAL A 547 -5.07 36.89 48.40
N MET A 548 -5.90 37.92 48.17
CA MET A 548 -5.41 39.27 47.87
C MET A 548 -4.93 40.05 49.11
N SER A 549 -5.37 39.66 50.31
CA SER A 549 -5.02 40.30 51.59
C SER A 549 -3.82 39.65 52.29
N ASP A 550 -3.41 38.47 51.83
CA ASP A 550 -2.26 37.75 52.38
C ASP A 550 -1.01 38.04 51.53
N ASP A 551 -0.06 38.76 52.12
CA ASP A 551 1.18 39.20 51.46
C ASP A 551 2.01 38.04 50.89
N ARG A 552 1.81 36.80 51.37
CA ARG A 552 2.52 35.62 50.87
C ARG A 552 2.09 35.23 49.45
N PHE A 553 0.97 35.75 48.94
CA PHE A 553 0.52 35.61 47.55
C PHE A 553 0.84 36.82 46.66
N CYS A 554 1.35 37.91 47.22
CA CYS A 554 1.56 39.17 46.50
C CYS A 554 2.80 39.11 45.59
N GLU A 555 2.60 39.02 44.28
CA GLU A 555 3.68 39.10 43.27
C GLU A 555 3.26 39.93 42.05
N PRO A 556 4.14 40.81 41.50
CA PRO A 556 3.79 41.69 40.37
C PRO A 556 3.48 40.95 39.06
N ALA A 557 3.99 39.73 38.89
CA ALA A 557 3.88 38.94 37.66
C ALA A 557 2.83 37.82 37.75
N VAL A 558 1.99 37.81 38.79
CA VAL A 558 1.00 36.76 39.01
C VAL A 558 -0.40 37.36 38.94
N THR A 559 -1.28 36.72 38.15
CA THR A 559 -2.69 37.08 38.06
C THR A 559 -3.56 35.90 38.46
N TRP A 560 -4.71 36.20 39.07
CA TRP A 560 -5.62 35.20 39.62
C TRP A 560 -7.00 35.30 38.99
N ASP A 561 -7.50 34.23 38.43
CA ASP A 561 -8.90 34.11 38.02
C ASP A 561 -9.64 33.20 39.02
N PHE A 562 -10.81 33.63 39.47
CA PHE A 562 -11.69 32.88 40.35
C PHE A 562 -12.97 32.58 39.60
N TRP A 563 -13.25 31.32 39.31
CA TRP A 563 -14.42 30.89 38.55
C TRP A 563 -15.45 30.28 39.49
N LEU A 564 -16.67 30.81 39.47
CA LEU A 564 -17.84 30.19 40.07
C LEU A 564 -18.64 29.50 38.97
N VAL A 565 -18.78 28.17 39.07
CA VAL A 565 -19.39 27.34 38.03
C VAL A 565 -20.67 26.67 38.53
N GLY A 566 -21.74 26.73 37.73
CA GLY A 566 -23.02 26.08 38.03
C GLY A 566 -23.91 25.99 36.80
N ASN A 567 -25.16 25.53 36.92
CA ASN A 567 -26.05 25.40 35.76
C ASN A 567 -26.79 26.69 35.39
N ALA A 568 -27.09 27.53 36.37
CA ALA A 568 -27.92 28.71 36.18
C ALA A 568 -27.55 29.80 37.19
N MET A 569 -27.86 31.04 36.83
CA MET A 569 -27.67 32.22 37.68
C MET A 569 -29.02 32.85 37.98
N ASP A 570 -29.18 33.40 39.19
CA ASP A 570 -30.31 34.27 39.50
C ASP A 570 -30.19 35.61 38.73
N ARG A 571 -31.27 36.40 38.77
CA ARG A 571 -31.33 37.67 38.04
C ARG A 571 -30.26 38.66 38.50
N THR A 572 -29.97 38.71 39.79
CA THR A 572 -29.06 39.69 40.40
C THR A 572 -27.62 39.38 40.00
N LEU A 573 -27.19 38.14 40.18
CA LEU A 573 -25.85 37.69 39.82
C LEU A 573 -25.63 37.78 38.30
N ARG A 574 -26.65 37.48 37.49
CA ARG A 574 -26.57 37.63 36.03
C ARG A 574 -26.33 39.08 35.62
N GLN A 575 -26.99 40.04 36.26
CA GLN A 575 -26.75 41.47 36.00
C GLN A 575 -25.35 41.90 36.42
N MET A 576 -24.80 41.34 37.50
CA MET A 576 -23.43 41.59 37.93
C MET A 576 -22.39 40.99 36.97
N ALA A 577 -22.62 39.78 36.47
CA ALA A 577 -21.68 39.04 35.64
C ALA A 577 -21.66 39.49 34.16
N HIS A 578 -22.72 40.16 33.68
CA HIS A 578 -22.84 40.57 32.27
C HIS A 578 -22.98 42.10 32.12
N GLN A 579 -22.05 42.85 32.71
CA GLN A 579 -21.95 44.30 32.51
C GLN A 579 -21.35 44.62 31.14
N MET A 580 -21.83 45.67 30.47
CA MET A 580 -21.46 45.98 29.07
C MET A 580 -19.98 46.37 28.87
N ASP A 581 -19.33 46.86 29.91
CA ASP A 581 -17.93 47.29 29.92
C ASP A 581 -16.95 46.14 30.21
N ARG A 582 -17.44 44.92 30.40
CA ARG A 582 -16.66 43.75 30.79
C ARG A 582 -16.91 42.57 29.87
N VAL A 583 -15.96 41.63 29.88
CA VAL A 583 -16.15 40.34 29.19
C VAL A 583 -17.34 39.59 29.81
N PRO A 584 -18.19 38.93 29.00
CA PRO A 584 -19.33 38.17 29.52
C PRO A 584 -18.94 37.15 30.59
N GLY A 585 -19.67 37.16 31.71
CA GLY A 585 -19.41 36.35 32.89
C GLY A 585 -18.49 37.01 33.92
N CYS A 586 -17.87 38.17 33.64
CA CYS A 586 -16.99 38.84 34.58
C CYS A 586 -17.75 39.71 35.59
N ALA A 587 -17.90 39.20 36.81
CA ALA A 587 -18.57 39.91 37.91
C ALA A 587 -17.63 40.91 38.61
N VAL A 588 -16.32 40.60 38.70
CA VAL A 588 -15.31 41.48 39.27
C VAL A 588 -14.09 41.49 38.37
N SER A 589 -13.60 42.70 38.04
CA SER A 589 -12.40 42.87 37.22
C SER A 589 -11.44 43.82 37.93
N ASN A 590 -10.30 43.31 38.38
CA ASN A 590 -9.20 44.07 38.98
C ASN A 590 -7.88 43.74 38.26
N PRO A 591 -6.83 44.59 38.40
CA PRO A 591 -5.54 44.32 37.76
C PRO A 591 -4.85 43.03 38.21
N ARG A 592 -5.08 42.60 39.46
CA ARG A 592 -4.46 41.40 40.06
C ARG A 592 -5.33 40.15 40.00
N PHE A 593 -6.65 40.34 39.98
CA PHE A 593 -7.57 39.21 39.95
C PHE A 593 -8.89 39.52 39.25
N ARG A 594 -9.57 38.47 38.79
CA ARG A 594 -10.94 38.55 38.25
C ARG A 594 -11.81 37.48 38.86
N ILE A 595 -13.10 37.78 39.00
CA ILE A 595 -14.12 36.79 39.37
C ILE A 595 -15.03 36.59 38.17
N MET A 596 -15.02 35.37 37.64
CA MET A 596 -15.86 34.93 36.54
C MET A 596 -16.98 34.04 37.08
N VAL A 597 -18.20 34.27 36.64
CA VAL A 597 -19.34 33.38 36.85
C VAL A 597 -19.62 32.72 35.51
N LYS A 598 -19.59 31.39 35.48
CA LYS A 598 -19.74 30.59 34.26
C LYS A 598 -20.83 29.55 34.46
N THR A 599 -21.64 29.35 33.43
CA THR A 599 -22.56 28.22 33.39
C THR A 599 -21.90 27.00 32.74
N TRP A 600 -22.33 25.80 33.12
CA TRP A 600 -21.93 24.57 32.44
C TRP A 600 -22.25 24.60 30.94
N GLY A 601 -23.33 25.27 30.53
CA GLY A 601 -23.68 25.44 29.13
C GLY A 601 -22.60 26.22 28.36
N GLU A 602 -22.14 27.33 28.90
CA GLU A 602 -21.07 28.14 28.29
C GLU A 602 -19.74 27.37 28.23
N ILE A 603 -19.41 26.61 29.27
CA ILE A 603 -18.16 25.83 29.31
C ILE A 603 -18.20 24.68 28.29
N ILE A 604 -19.31 23.94 28.23
CA ILE A 604 -19.48 22.81 27.32
C ILE A 604 -19.46 23.31 25.87
N GLU A 605 -20.18 24.40 25.56
CA GLU A 605 -20.20 25.00 24.22
C GLU A 605 -18.79 25.42 23.77
N ASP A 606 -18.03 26.12 24.62
CA ASP A 606 -16.64 26.50 24.35
C ASP A 606 -15.73 25.27 24.12
N CYS A 607 -15.90 24.20 24.91
CA CYS A 607 -15.17 22.94 24.69
C CYS A 607 -15.56 22.26 23.36
N GLN A 608 -16.85 22.22 23.03
CA GLN A 608 -17.36 21.65 21.79
C GLN A 608 -16.83 22.41 20.57
N GLU A 609 -16.75 23.74 20.64
CA GLU A 609 -16.13 24.56 19.59
C GLU A 609 -14.64 24.24 19.41
N ARG A 610 -13.88 24.10 20.51
CA ARG A 610 -12.46 23.70 20.45
C ARG A 610 -12.27 22.32 19.83
N LEU A 611 -13.15 21.36 20.13
CA LEU A 611 -13.06 19.99 19.62
C LEU A 611 -13.70 19.79 18.24
N ARG A 612 -14.43 20.79 17.71
CA ARG A 612 -15.17 20.68 16.43
C ARG A 612 -14.27 20.23 15.28
N PHE A 613 -13.05 20.77 15.20
CA PHE A 613 -12.08 20.36 14.18
C PHE A 613 -11.69 18.88 14.32
N HIS A 614 -11.42 18.41 15.53
CA HIS A 614 -11.05 17.01 15.79
C HIS A 614 -12.21 16.04 15.53
N SER A 615 -13.43 16.38 15.96
CA SER A 615 -14.62 15.58 15.69
C SER A 615 -14.88 15.45 14.18
N ALA A 616 -14.74 16.54 13.42
CA ALA A 616 -14.90 16.51 11.97
C ALA A 616 -13.82 15.68 11.25
N GLN A 617 -12.56 15.75 11.69
CA GLN A 617 -11.46 14.97 11.11
C GLN A 617 -11.54 13.47 11.44
N LEU A 618 -12.08 13.12 12.60
CA LEU A 618 -12.29 11.72 13.01
C LEU A 618 -13.60 11.15 12.51
N GLU A 619 -14.46 11.98 11.90
CA GLU A 619 -15.86 11.65 11.57
C GLU A 619 -16.60 11.02 12.76
N TYR A 620 -16.26 11.47 13.98
CA TYR A 620 -16.72 10.86 15.22
C TYR A 620 -17.71 11.77 15.96
N GLN A 621 -18.83 11.17 16.36
CA GLN A 621 -19.81 11.75 17.26
C GLN A 621 -20.05 10.78 18.42
N SER A 622 -19.99 11.27 19.66
CA SER A 622 -20.31 10.45 20.82
C SER A 622 -21.81 10.16 20.83
N SER A 623 -22.16 8.87 20.97
CA SER A 623 -23.51 8.47 21.36
C SER A 623 -23.65 8.57 22.88
N THR A 624 -24.89 8.55 23.40
CA THR A 624 -25.13 8.45 24.84
C THR A 624 -24.50 7.17 25.41
N GLU A 625 -24.52 6.07 24.66
CA GLU A 625 -23.94 4.80 25.10
C GLU A 625 -22.42 4.88 25.24
N HIS A 626 -21.73 5.44 24.23
CA HIS A 626 -20.27 5.64 24.27
C HIS A 626 -19.85 6.59 25.40
N ALA A 627 -20.60 7.67 25.61
CA ALA A 627 -20.36 8.62 26.69
C ALA A 627 -20.45 7.96 28.08
N MET A 628 -21.46 7.13 28.31
CA MET A 628 -21.65 6.45 29.59
C MET A 628 -20.63 5.31 29.78
N ASP A 629 -20.29 4.57 28.73
CA ASP A 629 -19.23 3.56 28.77
C ASP A 629 -17.87 4.19 29.09
N TYR A 630 -17.53 5.32 28.47
CA TYR A 630 -16.34 6.11 28.80
C TYR A 630 -16.31 6.50 30.28
N LEU A 631 -17.43 7.06 30.77
CA LEU A 631 -17.57 7.51 32.16
C LEU A 631 -17.32 6.36 33.15
N VAL A 632 -17.90 5.19 32.90
CA VAL A 632 -17.75 4.01 33.78
C VAL A 632 -16.35 3.41 33.70
N ARG A 633 -15.75 3.34 32.52
CA ARG A 633 -14.39 2.79 32.34
C ARG A 633 -13.32 3.67 32.96
N ASN A 634 -13.43 4.99 32.82
CA ASN A 634 -12.36 5.91 33.18
C ASN A 634 -12.59 6.57 34.55
N HIS A 635 -13.83 6.66 35.01
CA HIS A 635 -14.19 7.32 36.28
C HIS A 635 -15.09 6.44 37.16
N GLY A 636 -15.00 5.11 37.02
CA GLY A 636 -15.90 4.14 37.66
C GLY A 636 -16.09 4.33 39.17
N GLU A 637 -15.02 4.63 39.92
CA GLU A 637 -15.12 4.90 41.37
C GLU A 637 -15.95 6.14 41.70
N ALA A 638 -15.88 7.20 40.87
CA ALA A 638 -16.60 8.45 41.07
C ALA A 638 -18.10 8.32 40.72
N VAL A 639 -18.47 7.36 39.88
CA VAL A 639 -19.85 7.20 39.36
C VAL A 639 -20.53 5.92 39.83
N ALA A 640 -19.87 5.14 40.69
CA ALA A 640 -20.35 3.84 41.16
C ALA A 640 -21.77 3.91 41.75
N GLU A 641 -22.09 4.94 42.54
CA GLU A 641 -23.42 5.12 43.13
C GLU A 641 -24.48 5.51 42.09
N LEU A 642 -24.10 6.32 41.09
CA LEU A 642 -24.99 6.72 39.99
C LEU A 642 -25.29 5.56 39.03
N VAL A 643 -24.35 4.63 38.88
CA VAL A 643 -24.58 3.38 38.12
C VAL A 643 -25.48 2.43 38.91
N ALA A 644 -25.25 2.31 40.21
CA ALA A 644 -26.03 1.42 41.09
C ALA A 644 -27.50 1.83 41.23
N ASP A 645 -27.80 3.13 41.20
CA ASP A 645 -29.17 3.65 41.28
C ASP A 645 -29.84 3.85 39.90
N GLY A 646 -29.14 3.49 38.81
CA GLY A 646 -29.66 3.52 37.43
C GLY A 646 -29.69 4.92 36.79
N THR A 647 -29.13 5.93 37.46
CA THR A 647 -28.99 7.29 36.92
C THR A 647 -28.01 7.34 35.74
N VAL A 648 -26.98 6.50 35.78
CA VAL A 648 -26.07 6.22 34.66
C VAL A 648 -26.33 4.77 34.18
N PRO A 649 -26.61 4.55 32.89
CA PRO A 649 -26.78 3.21 32.35
C PRO A 649 -25.54 2.34 32.63
N SER A 650 -25.75 1.12 33.14
CA SER A 650 -24.66 0.14 33.20
C SER A 650 -24.20 -0.20 31.78
N PRO A 651 -22.89 -0.27 31.50
CA PRO A 651 -22.41 -0.69 30.19
C PRO A 651 -22.95 -2.10 29.92
N ARG A 652 -23.65 -2.29 28.79
CA ARG A 652 -23.96 -3.64 28.35
C ARG A 652 -22.64 -4.35 28.11
N SER A 653 -22.43 -5.50 28.74
CA SER A 653 -21.44 -6.46 28.27
C SER A 653 -21.72 -6.66 26.80
N VAL A 654 -20.80 -6.26 25.92
CA VAL A 654 -20.90 -6.51 24.49
C VAL A 654 -21.18 -8.00 24.33
N GLY A 655 -22.40 -8.31 23.91
CA GLY A 655 -22.95 -9.66 24.02
C GLY A 655 -22.15 -10.63 23.17
N VAL A 656 -21.69 -11.71 23.80
CA VAL A 656 -21.78 -13.03 23.18
C VAL A 656 -23.20 -13.15 22.66
N ALA A 657 -23.36 -13.17 21.34
CA ALA A 657 -24.67 -13.34 20.72
C ALA A 657 -25.28 -14.66 21.21
N ASP A 658 -26.36 -14.57 21.97
CA ASP A 658 -27.25 -15.70 22.23
C ASP A 658 -27.85 -16.13 20.88
N VAL A 659 -27.31 -17.22 20.34
CA VAL A 659 -27.94 -17.95 19.24
C VAL A 659 -29.10 -18.74 19.84
N THR A 660 -30.27 -18.12 19.88
CA THR A 660 -31.55 -18.83 19.93
C THR A 660 -32.61 -18.06 19.15
N GLN A 661 -32.63 -18.25 17.84
CA GLN A 661 -33.74 -18.82 17.06
C GLN A 661 -33.43 -18.80 15.57
#